data_AF-A0A3R6PHX9-F1
#
_entry.id   AF-A0A3R6PHX9-F1
#
_cell.length_a   1.000
_cell.length_b   1.000
_cell.length_c   1.000
_cell.angle_alpha   90.00
_cell.angle_beta   90.00
_cell.angle_gamma   90.00
#
_symmetry.space_group_name_H-M   'P 1'
#
loop_
_entity.id
_entity.type
_entity.pdbx_description
1 polymer ?
#
loop_
_entity_poly.entity_id
_entity_poly.type
_entity_poly.pdbx_seq_one_letter_code
_entity_poly.pdbx_strand_id
1 'polypeptide(L)'
;MKKTFSKEKLFDRTPRVFKRDATEVRFLLGGIGTGNFSVNSRGKFLDWEIFNWPSKNTKFPLSFFAIRTENKELEKPISKILESRMVPPYTSSHGYLQAELVNLPRMEDSELICEYPFARVNFKDSELPVKVSMEAYTPFIPLNTDDSSIPCAIIRYTVKNVADCPTKVSLVGTLPNASGFEGYDVIENLKLADSVKNEYREFDDVKGLYYSPEHLKEDHLRYGNMAILTSGSNVTYKTQWFDGEWVDGIQDFWDDFTSDGLLEKETVSDSVGCEFAQFHNFSFLKRREKIGSIGAWEELQPGEERTFEFVITWYFPNRVKAWIEFDEDYEKFQRGEYGTVRNYYATKFTDAWDVAKYVYHNKERLESDSRKFADAMFHKTTLPYYVIDALTANITNLRSNLCFRLEDGTFAGFEGIRDYIGCGYGSVPHVWNYAQTVAFLFPDLEKTMRNVEFLRETDETGCMSTRMFSVFDQERYAMVPACDGELGSVVRVYRDFKNLGDVEFLKTIWPKVVLAMEYALKQWDLDGDDVLDGQQNTTYDIEFYGPNPMTDSIFLAALKCCEEMAEIVGDEEHHQLYADAYEKGAARADQLMFDGEYYIQVQKEIDKYKYQFGKGCLSDQLLGQFLAYMAGIGEILPKEHVKSAMESVFKYNYKTDFYHTDSVHRAYAINEEHGMVVATWPKGGRPKFPLSYAGEVWTGVEYEVAVNLIYSGCVEEGLTVVKSIRDRYDGYKRNPFSEIESGHHYCRAMASWGVLNALLGLQSDMYRGTLSFHPAIEGEMSSFFICGKAWGIYSQKEENGKMCKHIDILYGTLDDIHVQE
;
A
#
# COMPACT_ATOMS: atom_id res chain seq x y z
N MET A 1 22.49 -7.38 -26.03
CA MET A 1 22.83 -6.54 -24.86
C MET A 1 23.63 -7.37 -23.87
N LYS A 2 24.56 -6.76 -23.12
CA LYS A 2 25.21 -7.43 -21.99
C LYS A 2 24.13 -7.62 -20.90
N LYS A 3 23.94 -8.83 -20.39
CA LYS A 3 22.93 -9.08 -19.35
C LYS A 3 23.25 -8.26 -18.10
N THR A 4 22.29 -7.48 -17.60
CA THR A 4 22.43 -6.66 -16.39
C THR A 4 22.59 -7.53 -15.15
N PHE A 5 21.80 -8.61 -15.06
CA PHE A 5 21.85 -9.59 -13.99
C PHE A 5 22.17 -10.98 -14.53
N SER A 6 22.86 -11.79 -13.72
CA SER A 6 23.03 -13.21 -14.03
C SER A 6 21.70 -13.96 -13.84
N LYS A 7 21.55 -15.13 -14.47
CA LYS A 7 20.39 -15.99 -14.26
C LYS A 7 20.22 -16.34 -12.78
N GLU A 8 21.30 -16.64 -12.09
CA GLU A 8 21.28 -16.90 -10.63
C GLU A 8 20.67 -15.73 -9.84
N LYS A 9 20.99 -14.47 -10.18
CA LYS A 9 20.40 -13.29 -9.52
C LYS A 9 18.93 -13.08 -9.90
N LEU A 10 18.53 -13.39 -11.12
CA LEU A 10 17.13 -13.24 -11.58
C LEU A 10 16.20 -14.28 -10.96
N PHE A 11 16.72 -15.45 -10.61
CA PHE A 11 15.97 -16.54 -9.98
C PHE A 11 16.34 -16.73 -8.49
N ASP A 12 16.91 -15.70 -7.87
CA ASP A 12 17.26 -15.72 -6.44
C ASP A 12 16.01 -15.74 -5.56
N ARG A 13 16.00 -16.66 -4.60
CA ARG A 13 14.92 -16.89 -3.65
C ARG A 13 15.33 -16.56 -2.21
N THR A 14 16.50 -15.94 -2.03
CA THR A 14 17.01 -15.56 -0.71
C THR A 14 16.14 -14.49 -0.07
N PRO A 15 15.61 -14.71 1.14
CA PRO A 15 14.84 -13.70 1.85
C PRO A 15 15.62 -12.43 2.14
N ARG A 16 14.93 -11.29 2.07
CA ARG A 16 15.49 -10.00 2.41
C ARG A 16 15.53 -9.83 3.92
N VAL A 17 16.70 -9.43 4.43
CA VAL A 17 16.92 -9.15 5.86
C VAL A 17 17.43 -7.73 6.02
N PHE A 18 16.69 -6.89 6.73
CA PHE A 18 17.08 -5.52 7.02
C PHE A 18 17.85 -5.47 8.34
N LYS A 19 19.06 -4.91 8.31
CA LYS A 19 19.84 -4.64 9.52
C LYS A 19 19.37 -3.33 10.18
N ARG A 20 19.77 -3.09 11.42
CA ARG A 20 19.38 -1.88 12.19
C ARG A 20 19.69 -0.54 11.50
N ASP A 21 20.63 -0.51 10.56
CA ASP A 21 21.07 0.66 9.79
C ASP A 21 20.33 0.82 8.46
N ALA A 22 19.38 -0.06 8.13
CA ALA A 22 18.38 0.17 7.08
C ALA A 22 17.34 1.20 7.59
N THR A 23 17.71 2.49 7.58
CA THR A 23 16.95 3.58 8.20
C THR A 23 15.67 3.96 7.47
N GLU A 24 15.51 3.54 6.21
CA GLU A 24 14.35 3.91 5.38
C GLU A 24 13.18 2.94 5.52
N VAL A 25 13.37 1.80 6.19
CA VAL A 25 12.32 0.79 6.33
C VAL A 25 11.16 1.31 7.19
N ARG A 26 9.94 1.33 6.63
CA ARG A 26 8.68 1.63 7.34
C ARG A 26 7.61 0.62 6.92
N PHE A 27 7.45 -0.46 7.68
CA PHE A 27 6.43 -1.48 7.45
C PHE A 27 5.11 -1.06 8.11
N LEU A 28 4.02 -0.97 7.35
CA LEU A 28 2.74 -0.46 7.86
C LEU A 28 1.95 -1.50 8.66
N LEU A 29 1.32 -1.04 9.75
CA LEU A 29 0.35 -1.74 10.58
C LEU A 29 -0.94 -0.91 10.62
N GLY A 30 -2.07 -1.49 10.20
CA GLY A 30 -3.39 -0.85 10.14
C GLY A 30 -4.23 -1.34 8.96
N GLY A 31 -5.54 -1.52 9.15
CA GLY A 31 -6.47 -2.00 8.12
C GLY A 31 -6.69 -1.01 6.97
N ILE A 32 -7.25 -1.51 5.86
CA ILE A 32 -7.64 -0.71 4.69
C ILE A 32 -8.55 0.44 5.10
N GLY A 33 -8.14 1.68 4.81
CA GLY A 33 -8.93 2.87 5.11
C GLY A 33 -9.10 3.20 6.59
N THR A 34 -8.27 2.65 7.47
CA THR A 34 -8.36 2.87 8.92
C THR A 34 -7.28 3.80 9.49
N GLY A 35 -6.32 4.23 8.66
CA GLY A 35 -5.06 4.79 9.14
C GLY A 35 -4.09 3.69 9.58
N ASN A 36 -2.85 4.08 9.89
CA ASN A 36 -1.78 3.12 10.16
C ASN A 36 -0.67 3.73 11.02
N PHE A 37 0.24 2.89 11.51
CA PHE A 37 1.56 3.29 11.96
C PHE A 37 2.61 2.29 11.48
N SER A 38 3.88 2.70 11.50
CA SER A 38 4.98 1.92 10.93
C SER A 38 5.88 1.27 11.98
N VAL A 39 6.47 0.14 11.63
CA VAL A 39 7.63 -0.45 12.35
C VAL A 39 8.88 -0.39 11.47
N ASN A 40 10.02 0.00 12.04
CA ASN A 40 11.30 0.04 11.33
C ASN A 40 12.23 -1.12 11.68
N SER A 41 13.41 -1.17 11.05
CA SER A 41 14.44 -2.19 11.24
C SER A 41 15.01 -2.29 12.66
N ARG A 42 14.82 -1.24 13.48
CA ARG A 42 15.22 -1.20 14.90
C ARG A 42 14.15 -1.74 15.86
N GLY A 43 12.93 -2.00 15.38
CA GLY A 43 11.77 -2.32 16.21
C GLY A 43 11.02 -1.09 16.74
N LYS A 44 11.36 0.13 16.28
CA LYS A 44 10.70 1.37 16.70
C LYS A 44 9.41 1.59 15.92
N PHE A 45 8.37 2.07 16.61
CA PHE A 45 7.13 2.55 15.99
C PHE A 45 7.23 4.01 15.55
N LEU A 46 6.78 4.30 14.34
CA LEU A 46 6.91 5.59 13.64
C LEU A 46 5.66 5.89 12.82
N ASP A 47 5.56 7.07 12.22
CA ASP A 47 4.54 7.46 11.25
C ASP A 47 3.11 7.14 11.73
N TRP A 48 2.71 7.68 12.89
CA TRP A 48 1.40 7.45 13.49
C TRP A 48 0.30 8.21 12.73
N GLU A 49 -0.14 7.65 11.61
CA GLU A 49 -1.12 8.23 10.69
C GLU A 49 -2.53 7.66 10.90
N ILE A 50 -2.95 7.48 12.16
CA ILE A 50 -4.24 6.89 12.55
C ILE A 50 -5.42 7.91 12.54
N PHE A 51 -5.16 9.16 12.16
CA PHE A 51 -6.12 10.28 12.26
C PHE A 51 -6.74 10.67 10.91
N ASN A 52 -6.93 9.70 10.00
CA ASN A 52 -7.54 9.87 8.67
C ASN A 52 -6.89 10.95 7.81
N TRP A 53 -5.58 11.10 7.94
CA TRP A 53 -4.84 12.20 7.32
C TRP A 53 -3.40 11.76 7.04
N PRO A 54 -2.86 11.98 5.82
CA PRO A 54 -1.44 11.75 5.53
C PRO A 54 -0.55 12.54 6.48
N SER A 55 0.36 11.87 7.18
CA SER A 55 1.10 12.48 8.28
C SER A 55 2.40 11.75 8.58
N LYS A 56 3.26 11.61 7.56
CA LYS A 56 4.61 11.04 7.67
C LYS A 56 5.42 11.76 8.73
N ASN A 57 6.26 11.00 9.43
CA ASN A 57 7.05 11.43 10.58
C ASN A 57 6.26 11.86 11.82
N THR A 58 4.93 11.63 11.86
CA THR A 58 4.16 11.79 13.10
C THR A 58 4.67 10.81 14.16
N LYS A 59 5.17 11.34 15.27
CA LYS A 59 5.68 10.62 16.41
C LYS A 59 4.65 10.58 17.53
N PHE A 60 4.51 9.43 18.18
CA PHE A 60 3.93 9.37 19.52
C PHE A 60 5.09 9.42 20.52
N PRO A 61 5.32 10.56 21.19
CA PRO A 61 6.38 10.67 22.19
C PRO A 61 6.13 9.65 23.30
N LEU A 62 7.21 9.07 23.86
CA LEU A 62 7.11 8.08 24.93
C LEU A 62 6.30 6.80 24.56
N SER A 63 6.13 6.51 23.27
CA SER A 63 5.58 5.24 22.78
C SER A 63 6.70 4.22 22.58
N PHE A 64 6.76 3.19 23.43
CA PHE A 64 7.76 2.12 23.37
C PHE A 64 7.33 0.90 24.18
N PHE A 65 8.04 -0.21 23.98
CA PHE A 65 7.98 -1.38 24.85
C PHE A 65 9.31 -1.55 25.58
N ALA A 66 9.26 -2.04 26.82
CA ALA A 66 10.43 -2.32 27.62
C ALA A 66 10.36 -3.71 28.24
N ILE A 67 11.52 -4.35 28.38
CA ILE A 67 11.71 -5.63 29.06
C ILE A 67 12.54 -5.41 30.33
N ARG A 68 12.24 -6.15 31.39
CA ARG A 68 13.10 -6.35 32.54
C ARG A 68 13.31 -7.83 32.79
N THR A 69 14.54 -8.21 33.09
CA THR A 69 14.92 -9.58 33.47
C THR A 69 15.65 -9.60 34.80
N GLU A 70 15.33 -10.60 35.61
CA GLU A 70 15.95 -10.82 36.92
C GLU A 70 16.07 -12.31 37.20
N ASN A 71 17.25 -12.73 37.65
CA ASN A 71 17.50 -14.08 38.12
C ASN A 71 18.69 -14.08 39.09
N LYS A 72 19.01 -15.25 39.67
CA LYS A 72 20.08 -15.40 40.67
C LYS A 72 21.50 -15.26 40.12
N GLU A 73 21.69 -15.36 38.80
CA GLU A 73 23.00 -15.30 38.14
C GLU A 73 23.40 -13.88 37.75
N LEU A 74 22.43 -12.99 37.59
CA LEU A 74 22.66 -11.58 37.30
C LEU A 74 23.15 -10.84 38.55
N GLU A 75 24.18 -10.00 38.40
CA GLU A 75 24.64 -9.11 39.48
C GLU A 75 23.57 -8.10 39.90
N LYS A 76 22.73 -7.69 38.93
CA LYS A 76 21.57 -6.82 39.10
C LYS A 76 20.55 -7.07 37.98
N PRO A 77 19.27 -6.77 38.19
CA PRO A 77 18.27 -6.81 37.13
C PRO A 77 18.67 -5.95 35.92
N ILE A 78 18.29 -6.41 34.72
CA ILE A 78 18.58 -5.71 33.47
C ILE A 78 17.25 -5.27 32.84
N SER A 79 17.10 -3.97 32.61
CA SER A 79 15.96 -3.37 31.93
C SER A 79 16.38 -2.66 30.66
N LYS A 80 15.67 -2.88 29.55
CA LYS A 80 15.96 -2.29 28.24
C LYS A 80 14.68 -1.95 27.49
N ILE A 81 14.71 -0.87 26.71
CA ILE A 81 13.73 -0.61 25.66
C ILE A 81 13.94 -1.65 24.54
N LEU A 82 12.85 -2.24 24.06
CA LEU A 82 12.80 -3.22 22.98
C LEU A 82 12.92 -2.56 21.60
N GLU A 83 13.98 -1.79 21.45
CA GLU A 83 14.44 -1.20 20.20
C GLU A 83 15.96 -1.32 20.16
N SER A 84 16.57 -1.58 19.00
CA SER A 84 18.02 -1.60 18.91
C SER A 84 18.62 -0.19 19.00
N ARG A 85 19.92 -0.12 19.32
CA ARG A 85 20.67 1.15 19.45
C ARG A 85 20.54 2.04 18.20
N MET A 86 20.63 3.35 18.42
CA MET A 86 20.58 4.35 17.34
C MET A 86 21.82 4.28 16.44
N VAL A 87 21.62 4.57 15.16
CA VAL A 87 22.68 4.64 14.15
C VAL A 87 23.03 6.12 13.86
N PRO A 88 24.28 6.44 13.51
CA PRO A 88 24.66 7.79 13.10
C PRO A 88 23.93 8.21 11.80
N PRO A 89 23.81 9.51 11.52
CA PRO A 89 24.43 10.62 12.26
C PRO A 89 23.58 11.12 13.44
N TYR A 90 24.25 11.57 14.52
CA TYR A 90 23.59 12.12 15.71
C TYR A 90 23.55 13.66 15.63
N THR A 91 22.60 14.21 14.89
CA THR A 91 22.63 15.62 14.41
C THR A 91 21.56 16.54 15.00
N SER A 92 20.76 16.07 15.97
CA SER A 92 19.70 16.88 16.57
C SER A 92 20.24 18.16 17.26
N SER A 93 19.62 19.30 16.97
CA SER A 93 20.14 20.64 17.30
C SER A 93 20.31 20.93 18.80
N HIS A 94 19.54 20.26 19.65
CA HIS A 94 19.56 20.42 21.12
C HIS A 94 20.00 19.12 21.81
N GLY A 95 20.73 18.26 21.10
CA GLY A 95 20.67 16.83 21.40
C GLY A 95 19.27 16.28 21.09
N TYR A 96 18.99 15.07 21.58
CA TYR A 96 17.67 14.46 21.45
C TYR A 96 16.73 14.94 22.56
N LEU A 97 15.45 15.07 22.25
CA LEU A 97 14.42 15.51 23.20
C LEU A 97 14.20 14.45 24.28
N GLN A 98 13.76 14.86 25.48
CA GLN A 98 13.60 13.91 26.59
C GLN A 98 12.62 12.78 26.25
N ALA A 99 11.58 13.08 25.46
CA ALA A 99 10.59 12.12 25.01
C ALA A 99 11.13 11.03 24.05
N GLU A 100 12.34 11.20 23.51
CA GLU A 100 12.99 10.21 22.65
C GLU A 100 13.74 9.13 23.43
N LEU A 101 13.96 9.34 24.73
CA LEU A 101 14.52 8.34 25.65
C LEU A 101 15.83 7.72 25.14
N VAL A 102 16.69 8.54 24.52
CA VAL A 102 17.90 8.05 23.85
C VAL A 102 18.95 7.52 24.83
N ASN A 103 18.89 7.97 26.09
CA ASN A 103 19.80 7.58 27.16
C ASN A 103 19.31 6.36 27.96
N LEU A 104 18.10 5.87 27.71
CA LEU A 104 17.65 4.61 28.31
C LEU A 104 18.30 3.41 27.60
N PRO A 105 18.66 2.34 28.34
CA PRO A 105 19.24 1.14 27.74
C PRO A 105 18.37 0.54 26.64
N ARG A 106 19.00 0.03 25.59
CA ARG A 106 18.37 -0.49 24.37
C ARG A 106 19.06 -1.78 23.95
N MET A 107 18.37 -2.57 23.13
CA MET A 107 18.93 -3.81 22.56
C MET A 107 20.19 -3.48 21.77
N GLU A 108 21.23 -4.31 21.84
CA GLU A 108 22.49 -4.05 21.14
C GLU A 108 22.29 -3.92 19.63
N ASP A 109 21.55 -4.84 19.02
CA ASP A 109 21.35 -4.92 17.58
C ASP A 109 19.99 -5.54 17.22
N SER A 110 19.58 -5.44 15.95
CA SER A 110 18.36 -6.05 15.43
C SER A 110 18.45 -6.42 13.95
N GLU A 111 17.62 -7.40 13.58
CA GLU A 111 17.38 -7.78 12.19
C GLU A 111 15.88 -7.88 11.96
N LEU A 112 15.38 -7.18 10.94
CA LEU A 112 13.98 -7.21 10.53
C LEU A 112 13.82 -8.09 9.29
N ILE A 113 12.84 -9.00 9.35
CA ILE A 113 12.36 -9.82 8.24
C ILE A 113 10.89 -9.50 8.05
N CYS A 114 10.48 -9.19 6.83
CA CYS A 114 9.09 -8.90 6.50
C CYS A 114 8.55 -9.98 5.58
N GLU A 115 7.52 -10.68 6.05
CA GLU A 115 6.73 -11.63 5.26
C GLU A 115 5.28 -11.17 5.41
N TYR A 116 4.90 -10.20 4.57
CA TYR A 116 3.64 -9.48 4.70
C TYR A 116 2.44 -10.45 4.85
N PRO A 117 1.53 -10.23 5.82
CA PRO A 117 1.37 -9.02 6.63
C PRO A 117 2.17 -8.97 7.94
N PHE A 118 3.20 -9.82 8.11
CA PHE A 118 4.00 -9.92 9.33
C PHE A 118 5.37 -9.24 9.20
N ALA A 119 5.75 -8.49 10.24
CA ALA A 119 7.09 -7.97 10.45
C ALA A 119 7.72 -8.63 11.68
N ARG A 120 8.87 -9.27 11.52
CA ARG A 120 9.61 -9.92 12.61
C ARG A 120 10.93 -9.23 12.87
N VAL A 121 11.09 -8.67 14.07
CA VAL A 121 12.35 -8.08 14.53
C VAL A 121 13.01 -9.05 15.50
N ASN A 122 14.16 -9.60 15.11
CA ASN A 122 14.99 -10.41 15.98
C ASN A 122 16.00 -9.51 16.68
N PHE A 123 15.91 -9.39 18.00
CA PHE A 123 16.87 -8.60 18.77
C PHE A 123 18.08 -9.44 19.16
N LYS A 124 19.24 -8.78 19.23
CA LYS A 124 20.47 -9.36 19.76
C LYS A 124 20.93 -8.51 20.93
N ASP A 125 21.24 -9.17 22.03
CA ASP A 125 21.74 -8.53 23.22
C ASP A 125 22.55 -9.53 24.04
N SER A 126 23.81 -9.22 24.33
CA SER A 126 24.72 -10.11 25.05
C SER A 126 24.55 -10.09 26.57
N GLU A 127 23.85 -9.08 27.11
CA GLU A 127 23.66 -8.91 28.56
C GLU A 127 22.38 -9.58 29.05
N LEU A 128 21.37 -9.74 28.20
CA LEU A 128 20.10 -10.35 28.60
C LEU A 128 20.22 -11.89 28.75
N PRO A 129 19.71 -12.48 29.84
CA PRO A 129 19.65 -13.94 30.03
C PRO A 129 18.56 -14.61 29.19
N VAL A 130 17.99 -13.89 28.22
CA VAL A 130 16.86 -14.32 27.38
C VAL A 130 17.11 -13.94 25.93
N LYS A 131 16.55 -14.72 25.00
CA LYS A 131 16.40 -14.32 23.60
C LYS A 131 15.04 -13.65 23.41
N VAL A 132 15.00 -12.56 22.65
CA VAL A 132 13.78 -11.79 22.40
C VAL A 132 13.59 -11.56 20.91
N SER A 133 12.37 -11.81 20.42
CA SER A 133 11.94 -11.41 19.08
C SER A 133 10.56 -10.77 19.13
N MET A 134 10.34 -9.74 18.33
CA MET A 134 9.02 -9.15 18.09
C MET A 134 8.44 -9.69 16.79
N GLU A 135 7.16 -10.04 16.78
CA GLU A 135 6.34 -10.19 15.58
C GLU A 135 5.19 -9.18 15.66
N ALA A 136 5.02 -8.33 14.65
CA ALA A 136 3.94 -7.37 14.56
C ALA A 136 3.17 -7.54 13.25
N TYR A 137 1.84 -7.49 13.31
CA TYR A 137 0.99 -7.60 12.14
C TYR A 137 -0.38 -6.97 12.37
N THR A 138 -1.07 -6.68 11.26
CA THR A 138 -2.51 -6.43 11.26
C THR A 138 -3.14 -7.47 10.32
N PRO A 139 -4.26 -8.12 10.71
CA PRO A 139 -4.92 -9.12 9.87
C PRO A 139 -5.09 -8.65 8.42
N PHE A 140 -4.84 -9.58 7.50
CA PHE A 140 -4.94 -9.35 6.06
C PHE A 140 -5.33 -10.66 5.38
N ILE A 141 -6.54 -10.69 4.82
CA ILE A 141 -7.17 -11.88 4.28
C ILE A 141 -7.77 -11.48 2.93
N PRO A 142 -7.13 -11.84 1.79
CA PRO A 142 -7.68 -11.55 0.47
C PRO A 142 -9.11 -12.08 0.34
N LEU A 143 -9.96 -11.37 -0.41
CA LEU A 143 -11.40 -11.59 -0.55
C LEU A 143 -12.23 -11.40 0.74
N ASN A 144 -11.61 -10.99 1.86
CA ASN A 144 -12.32 -10.58 3.07
C ASN A 144 -11.96 -9.14 3.43
N THR A 145 -12.69 -8.23 2.80
CA THR A 145 -12.48 -6.78 2.90
C THR A 145 -12.70 -6.29 4.33
N ASP A 146 -13.73 -6.78 5.03
CA ASP A 146 -14.07 -6.31 6.37
C ASP A 146 -12.99 -6.68 7.40
N ASP A 147 -12.52 -7.94 7.42
CA ASP A 147 -11.45 -8.36 8.34
C ASP A 147 -10.07 -7.78 7.95
N SER A 148 -9.88 -7.41 6.68
CA SER A 148 -8.69 -6.68 6.22
C SER A 148 -8.77 -5.16 6.50
N SER A 149 -9.94 -4.66 6.93
CA SER A 149 -10.21 -3.25 7.24
C SER A 149 -10.36 -2.98 8.75
N ILE A 150 -9.73 -3.80 9.61
CA ILE A 150 -9.79 -3.63 11.06
C ILE A 150 -8.75 -2.58 11.54
N PRO A 151 -9.13 -1.58 12.35
CA PRO A 151 -8.21 -0.56 12.90
C PRO A 151 -7.41 -1.11 14.10
N CYS A 152 -6.50 -2.05 13.84
CA CYS A 152 -5.68 -2.65 14.89
C CYS A 152 -4.24 -2.94 14.47
N ALA A 153 -3.40 -3.22 15.46
CA ALA A 153 -2.08 -3.83 15.32
C ALA A 153 -1.86 -4.82 16.48
N ILE A 154 -1.42 -6.02 16.15
CA ILE A 154 -1.10 -7.08 17.10
C ILE A 154 0.43 -7.17 17.18
N ILE A 155 0.97 -7.09 18.39
CA ILE A 155 2.40 -7.04 18.67
C ILE A 155 2.72 -8.14 19.68
N ARG A 156 3.58 -9.07 19.30
CA ARG A 156 4.00 -10.21 20.13
C ARG A 156 5.48 -10.18 20.37
N TYR A 157 5.87 -10.26 21.63
CA TYR A 157 7.25 -10.51 22.01
C TYR A 157 7.39 -11.94 22.49
N THR A 158 8.11 -12.76 21.73
CA THR A 158 8.50 -14.11 22.16
C THR A 158 9.81 -14.01 22.92
N VAL A 159 9.79 -14.46 24.18
CA VAL A 159 10.93 -14.44 25.08
C VAL A 159 11.27 -15.87 25.49
N LYS A 160 12.52 -16.27 25.23
CA LYS A 160 13.06 -17.58 25.60
C LYS A 160 14.15 -17.43 26.64
N ASN A 161 13.99 -18.09 27.78
CA ASN A 161 15.03 -18.16 28.81
C ASN A 161 16.19 -19.04 28.33
N VAL A 162 17.40 -18.45 28.25
CA VAL A 162 18.62 -19.16 27.88
C VAL A 162 19.60 -19.32 29.04
N ALA A 163 19.29 -18.76 30.21
CA ALA A 163 20.01 -19.03 31.45
C ALA A 163 19.70 -20.43 31.97
N ASP A 164 20.55 -20.92 32.87
CA ASP A 164 20.40 -22.25 33.48
C ASP A 164 19.47 -22.26 34.71
N CYS A 165 18.84 -21.11 35.00
CA CYS A 165 18.01 -20.91 36.17
C CYS A 165 16.68 -20.20 35.84
N PRO A 166 15.68 -20.30 36.73
CA PRO A 166 14.43 -19.54 36.58
C PRO A 166 14.71 -18.04 36.45
N THR A 167 14.10 -17.41 35.45
CA THR A 167 14.27 -15.97 35.18
C THR A 167 12.92 -15.29 35.17
N LYS A 168 12.74 -14.30 36.04
CA LYS A 168 11.57 -13.41 36.02
C LYS A 168 11.72 -12.45 34.85
N VAL A 169 10.70 -12.39 34.00
CA VAL A 169 10.62 -11.51 32.83
C VAL A 169 9.38 -10.65 32.97
N SER A 170 9.56 -9.33 32.94
CA SER A 170 8.46 -8.38 32.83
C SER A 170 8.54 -7.65 31.49
N LEU A 171 7.40 -7.42 30.86
CA LEU A 171 7.32 -6.65 29.62
C LEU A 171 6.15 -5.67 29.69
N VAL A 172 6.44 -4.38 29.45
CA VAL A 172 5.47 -3.28 29.49
C VAL A 172 5.45 -2.54 28.16
N GLY A 173 4.25 -2.19 27.69
CA GLY A 173 4.02 -1.26 26.60
C GLY A 173 3.50 0.08 27.12
N THR A 174 3.99 1.17 26.55
CA THR A 174 3.63 2.54 26.94
C THR A 174 3.10 3.28 25.72
N LEU A 175 2.00 4.02 25.88
CA LEU A 175 1.46 4.93 24.86
C LEU A 175 1.00 6.26 25.49
N PRO A 176 1.23 7.40 24.81
CA PRO A 176 0.53 8.63 25.14
C PRO A 176 -0.93 8.57 24.69
N ASN A 177 -1.82 9.23 25.43
CA ASN A 177 -3.18 9.48 24.97
C ASN A 177 -3.17 10.55 23.86
N ALA A 178 -3.41 10.12 22.63
CA ALA A 178 -3.44 10.98 21.45
C ALA A 178 -4.87 11.30 20.96
N SER A 179 -5.90 11.03 21.77
CA SER A 179 -7.26 11.45 21.47
C SER A 179 -7.34 12.98 21.31
N GLY A 180 -7.88 13.45 20.19
CA GLY A 180 -7.93 14.89 19.91
C GLY A 180 -6.62 15.48 19.39
N PHE A 181 -5.68 14.67 18.87
CA PHE A 181 -4.39 15.17 18.35
C PHE A 181 -4.52 16.26 17.27
N GLU A 182 -3.78 17.36 17.46
CA GLU A 182 -3.73 18.53 16.57
C GLU A 182 -2.31 18.88 16.09
N GLY A 183 -1.32 18.04 16.39
CA GLY A 183 0.09 18.29 16.07
C GLY A 183 0.94 18.49 17.31
N TYR A 184 1.99 19.28 17.18
CA TYR A 184 3.02 19.42 18.20
C TYR A 184 3.24 20.86 18.65
N ASP A 185 3.70 21.05 19.88
CA ASP A 185 4.30 22.30 20.32
C ASP A 185 5.78 22.42 19.89
N VAL A 186 6.45 23.49 20.34
CA VAL A 186 7.83 23.81 19.94
C VAL A 186 8.89 22.84 20.48
N ILE A 187 8.51 21.92 21.38
CA ILE A 187 9.38 20.88 21.97
C ILE A 187 8.86 19.48 21.67
N GLU A 188 8.01 19.34 20.65
CA GLU A 188 7.45 18.07 20.17
C GLU A 188 6.53 17.32 21.17
N ASN A 189 5.93 18.01 22.16
CA ASN A 189 4.83 17.42 22.94
C ASN A 189 3.51 17.49 22.15
N LEU A 190 2.57 16.58 22.44
CA LEU A 190 1.29 16.51 21.75
C LEU A 190 0.42 17.73 22.09
N LYS A 191 -0.10 18.40 21.06
CA LYS A 191 -1.23 19.34 21.19
C LYS A 191 -2.53 18.56 21.02
N LEU A 192 -3.43 18.76 21.96
CA LEU A 192 -4.72 18.07 22.02
C LEU A 192 -5.85 19.11 22.01
N ALA A 193 -6.91 18.81 21.28
CA ALA A 193 -8.13 19.62 21.18
C ALA A 193 -8.89 19.73 22.50
N ASP A 194 -8.66 18.80 23.44
CA ASP A 194 -9.34 18.74 24.74
C ASP A 194 -8.46 18.05 25.80
N SER A 195 -8.87 18.10 27.07
CA SER A 195 -8.32 17.20 28.09
C SER A 195 -8.64 15.75 27.77
N VAL A 196 -7.78 14.86 28.24
CA VAL A 196 -7.86 13.42 27.96
C VAL A 196 -7.72 12.61 29.23
N LYS A 197 -8.34 11.43 29.23
CA LYS A 197 -8.32 10.48 30.34
C LYS A 197 -7.98 9.07 29.87
N ASN A 198 -7.36 8.32 30.79
CA ASN A 198 -6.99 6.93 30.57
C ASN A 198 -7.74 6.07 31.59
N GLU A 199 -8.46 5.05 31.13
CA GLU A 199 -9.25 4.16 31.97
C GLU A 199 -8.71 2.73 31.89
N TYR A 200 -8.49 2.09 33.03
CA TYR A 200 -8.28 0.65 33.04
C TYR A 200 -9.62 -0.05 32.79
N ARG A 201 -9.64 -0.99 31.85
CA ARG A 201 -10.81 -1.79 31.48
C ARG A 201 -10.43 -3.26 31.32
N GLU A 202 -11.42 -4.13 31.42
CA GLU A 202 -11.27 -5.57 31.25
C GLU A 202 -12.51 -6.20 30.61
N PHE A 203 -12.31 -7.31 29.90
CA PHE A 203 -13.35 -8.22 29.44
C PHE A 203 -12.73 -9.62 29.30
N ASP A 204 -13.49 -10.66 29.62
CA ASP A 204 -12.99 -12.03 29.67
C ASP A 204 -11.68 -12.12 30.49
N ASP A 205 -10.57 -12.58 29.90
CA ASP A 205 -9.24 -12.60 30.51
C ASP A 205 -8.33 -11.43 30.08
N VAL A 206 -8.83 -10.57 29.19
CA VAL A 206 -8.11 -9.44 28.57
C VAL A 206 -8.22 -8.18 29.43
N LYS A 207 -7.09 -7.49 29.59
CA LYS A 207 -6.96 -6.27 30.39
C LYS A 207 -6.29 -5.20 29.55
N GLY A 208 -6.68 -3.94 29.73
CA GLY A 208 -6.19 -2.87 28.86
C GLY A 208 -6.39 -1.47 29.42
N LEU A 209 -5.75 -0.52 28.77
CA LEU A 209 -5.98 0.91 28.96
C LEU A 209 -6.78 1.44 27.77
N TYR A 210 -7.87 2.15 28.07
CA TYR A 210 -8.70 2.85 27.11
C TYR A 210 -8.45 4.35 27.22
N TYR A 211 -8.11 4.97 26.09
CA TYR A 211 -7.72 6.36 25.97
C TYR A 211 -8.83 7.13 25.27
N SER A 212 -9.36 8.18 25.91
CA SER A 212 -10.44 8.99 25.34
C SER A 212 -10.31 10.48 25.70
N PRO A 213 -10.94 11.38 24.92
CA PRO A 213 -11.12 12.76 25.34
C PRO A 213 -12.20 12.83 26.44
N GLU A 214 -12.13 13.84 27.30
CA GLU A 214 -13.09 13.97 28.40
C GLU A 214 -14.41 14.63 27.97
N HIS A 215 -14.34 15.63 27.09
CA HIS A 215 -15.42 16.53 26.76
C HIS A 215 -15.57 16.80 25.25
N LEU A 216 -14.63 16.32 24.43
CA LEU A 216 -14.66 16.47 22.98
C LEU A 216 -15.89 15.76 22.40
N LYS A 217 -16.69 16.50 21.63
CA LYS A 217 -17.92 15.99 21.03
C LYS A 217 -17.64 14.97 19.93
N GLU A 218 -18.56 14.01 19.76
CA GLU A 218 -18.42 12.94 18.76
C GLU A 218 -18.39 13.42 17.30
N ASP A 219 -18.97 14.58 17.01
CA ASP A 219 -18.98 15.20 15.69
C ASP A 219 -17.72 16.04 15.39
N HIS A 220 -16.85 16.23 16.38
CA HIS A 220 -15.59 16.95 16.20
C HIS A 220 -14.64 16.16 15.29
N LEU A 221 -13.97 16.83 14.35
CA LEU A 221 -13.08 16.17 13.39
C LEU A 221 -12.00 15.30 14.05
N ARG A 222 -11.43 15.77 15.17
CA ARG A 222 -10.40 15.06 15.95
C ARG A 222 -10.95 14.12 17.02
N TYR A 223 -12.27 13.91 17.07
CA TYR A 223 -12.86 12.94 17.99
C TYR A 223 -12.38 11.53 17.66
N GLY A 224 -12.09 10.78 18.72
CA GLY A 224 -11.75 9.39 18.62
C GLY A 224 -11.04 8.89 19.87
N ASN A 225 -10.84 7.59 19.94
CA ASN A 225 -10.29 6.90 21.08
C ASN A 225 -9.35 5.79 20.62
N MET A 226 -8.52 5.30 21.53
CA MET A 226 -7.56 4.23 21.28
C MET A 226 -7.45 3.32 22.50
N ALA A 227 -6.85 2.15 22.34
CA ALA A 227 -6.60 1.24 23.44
C ALA A 227 -5.30 0.45 23.24
N ILE A 228 -4.68 0.06 24.35
CA ILE A 228 -3.62 -0.97 24.40
C ILE A 228 -4.05 -2.04 25.39
N LEU A 229 -4.04 -3.29 24.94
CA LEU A 229 -4.54 -4.43 25.70
C LEU A 229 -3.54 -5.56 25.70
N THR A 230 -3.57 -6.41 26.73
CA THR A 230 -2.79 -7.65 26.80
C THR A 230 -3.66 -8.78 27.35
N SER A 231 -3.39 -10.01 26.91
CA SER A 231 -3.97 -11.24 27.45
C SER A 231 -2.95 -11.90 28.37
N GLY A 232 -3.29 -12.05 29.65
CA GLY A 232 -2.38 -12.58 30.66
C GLY A 232 -2.96 -12.58 32.08
N SER A 233 -2.48 -13.50 32.91
CA SER A 233 -2.88 -13.62 34.32
C SER A 233 -2.15 -12.59 35.20
N ASN A 234 -0.86 -12.35 34.92
CA ASN A 234 0.03 -11.53 35.75
C ASN A 234 0.19 -10.10 35.21
N VAL A 235 -0.93 -9.39 35.04
CA VAL A 235 -0.93 -8.04 34.47
C VAL A 235 -0.55 -6.98 35.50
N THR A 236 0.28 -6.03 35.06
CA THR A 236 0.64 -4.82 35.80
C THR A 236 0.35 -3.59 34.94
N TYR A 237 -0.07 -2.49 35.55
CA TYR A 237 -0.48 -1.30 34.81
C TYR A 237 -0.38 -0.03 35.64
N LYS A 238 -0.27 1.09 34.92
CA LYS A 238 -0.30 2.46 35.42
C LYS A 238 -1.14 3.26 34.42
N THR A 239 -2.34 3.68 34.83
CA THR A 239 -3.27 4.40 33.93
C THR A 239 -2.69 5.73 33.48
N GLN A 240 -1.94 6.38 34.37
CA GLN A 240 -1.26 7.64 34.11
C GLN A 240 0.10 7.68 34.80
N TRP A 241 1.14 8.05 34.08
CA TRP A 241 2.44 8.39 34.66
C TRP A 241 2.32 9.56 35.64
N PHE A 242 3.26 9.64 36.59
CA PHE A 242 3.27 10.72 37.57
C PHE A 242 3.24 12.09 36.88
N ASP A 243 2.24 12.91 37.24
CA ASP A 243 2.02 14.26 36.69
C ASP A 243 2.88 15.28 37.43
N GLY A 244 4.20 15.09 37.32
CA GLY A 244 5.21 15.92 37.95
C GLY A 244 5.73 17.04 37.05
N GLU A 245 6.90 17.57 37.40
CA GLU A 245 7.57 18.62 36.64
C GLU A 245 8.68 18.04 35.74
N TRP A 246 9.05 18.73 34.66
CA TRP A 246 10.19 18.36 33.81
C TRP A 246 10.12 16.92 33.26
N VAL A 247 10.92 16.02 33.84
CA VAL A 247 11.05 14.61 33.46
C VAL A 247 10.56 13.67 34.57
N ASP A 248 9.95 14.20 35.63
CA ASP A 248 9.56 13.42 36.81
C ASP A 248 8.70 12.22 36.43
N GLY A 249 7.74 12.37 35.52
CA GLY A 249 6.92 11.24 35.06
C GLY A 249 7.69 10.17 34.30
N ILE A 250 8.73 10.54 33.54
CA ILE A 250 9.63 9.59 32.87
C ILE A 250 10.46 8.84 33.90
N GLN A 251 11.01 9.59 34.87
CA GLN A 251 11.88 9.03 35.89
C GLN A 251 11.11 8.11 36.84
N ASP A 252 9.94 8.54 37.32
CA ASP A 252 9.02 7.76 38.14
C ASP A 252 8.69 6.42 37.46
N PHE A 253 8.23 6.45 36.21
CA PHE A 253 7.93 5.24 35.47
C PHE A 253 9.13 4.30 35.36
N TRP A 254 10.30 4.84 34.99
CA TRP A 254 11.48 4.01 34.78
C TRP A 254 12.03 3.44 36.09
N ASP A 255 12.07 4.22 37.16
CA ASP A 255 12.53 3.79 38.48
C ASP A 255 11.58 2.72 39.07
N ASP A 256 10.26 2.94 38.97
CA ASP A 256 9.21 1.97 39.34
C ASP A 256 9.41 0.64 38.60
N PHE A 257 9.37 0.69 37.26
CA PHE A 257 9.51 -0.51 36.42
C PHE A 257 10.84 -1.24 36.63
N THR A 258 11.95 -0.51 36.75
CA THR A 258 13.27 -1.14 36.91
C THR A 258 13.51 -1.71 38.30
N SER A 259 12.79 -1.25 39.32
CA SER A 259 12.94 -1.73 40.69
C SER A 259 12.61 -3.22 40.82
N ASP A 260 11.42 -3.64 40.38
CA ASP A 260 10.90 -5.00 40.58
C ASP A 260 10.21 -5.61 39.33
N GLY A 261 10.10 -4.84 38.24
CA GLY A 261 9.45 -5.24 37.00
C GLY A 261 7.92 -5.11 37.02
N LEU A 262 7.36 -4.45 38.02
CA LEU A 262 5.95 -4.15 38.14
C LEU A 262 5.75 -2.63 38.02
N LEU A 263 4.49 -2.23 37.95
CA LEU A 263 4.07 -0.83 37.91
C LEU A 263 3.11 -0.57 39.07
N GLU A 264 3.41 0.45 39.86
CA GLU A 264 2.46 1.01 40.82
C GLU A 264 1.28 1.65 40.07
N LYS A 265 0.07 1.54 40.63
CA LYS A 265 -1.13 2.06 39.95
C LYS A 265 -1.14 3.59 39.87
N GLU A 266 -0.64 4.24 40.92
CA GLU A 266 -0.58 5.69 41.09
C GLU A 266 0.67 6.04 41.90
N THR A 267 1.33 7.13 41.53
CA THR A 267 2.42 7.72 42.31
C THR A 267 1.92 9.00 42.96
N VAL A 268 2.17 9.16 44.26
CA VAL A 268 1.92 10.40 44.99
C VAL A 268 3.23 10.89 45.59
N SER A 269 3.55 12.17 45.38
CA SER A 269 4.74 12.80 45.93
C SER A 269 4.37 14.13 46.59
N ASP A 270 4.74 14.28 47.86
CA ASP A 270 4.63 15.55 48.60
C ASP A 270 5.87 16.45 48.41
N SER A 271 6.76 16.07 47.49
CA SER A 271 7.98 16.83 47.20
C SER A 271 7.63 18.19 46.60
N VAL A 272 8.32 19.23 47.07
CA VAL A 272 8.12 20.59 46.55
C VAL A 272 8.84 20.74 45.22
N GLY A 273 8.09 21.02 44.15
CA GLY A 273 8.63 21.31 42.81
C GLY A 273 9.42 22.61 42.72
N CYS A 274 9.90 22.93 41.52
CA CYS A 274 10.69 24.12 41.28
C CYS A 274 9.83 25.40 41.27
N GLU A 275 10.39 26.51 41.76
CA GLU A 275 9.71 27.81 41.72
C GLU A 275 9.35 28.22 40.28
N PHE A 276 10.13 27.79 39.29
CA PHE A 276 9.89 28.10 37.88
C PHE A 276 8.52 27.61 37.40
N ALA A 277 8.06 26.43 37.83
CA ALA A 277 6.73 25.89 37.53
C ALA A 277 5.59 26.57 38.30
N GLN A 278 5.90 27.38 39.31
CA GLN A 278 4.92 28.21 40.03
C GLN A 278 4.63 29.51 39.27
N PHE A 279 5.61 30.03 38.53
CA PHE A 279 5.47 31.26 37.75
C PHE A 279 5.16 31.02 36.26
N HIS A 280 5.45 29.83 35.74
CA HIS A 280 5.28 29.50 34.33
C HIS A 280 4.56 28.17 34.10
N ASN A 281 3.75 28.13 33.05
CA ASN A 281 3.03 26.92 32.61
C ASN A 281 3.55 26.49 31.23
N PHE A 282 4.84 26.20 31.14
CA PHE A 282 5.43 25.67 29.91
C PHE A 282 5.18 24.17 29.79
N SER A 283 5.02 23.70 28.57
CA SER A 283 4.74 22.29 28.28
C SER A 283 5.91 21.34 28.56
N PHE A 284 7.16 21.84 28.60
CA PHE A 284 8.30 21.03 29.09
C PHE A 284 8.32 20.89 30.61
N LEU A 285 7.58 21.75 31.34
CA LEU A 285 7.45 21.64 32.79
C LEU A 285 6.27 20.74 33.12
N LYS A 286 5.10 20.99 32.55
CA LYS A 286 3.88 20.22 32.82
C LYS A 286 3.29 19.75 31.50
N ARG A 287 3.25 18.42 31.33
CA ARG A 287 2.69 17.78 30.14
C ARG A 287 1.18 17.88 30.15
N ARG A 288 0.59 17.93 28.96
CA ARG A 288 -0.88 17.93 28.80
C ARG A 288 -1.40 16.56 28.45
N GLU A 289 -0.63 15.83 27.65
CA GLU A 289 -0.88 14.44 27.32
C GLU A 289 -0.75 13.54 28.55
N LYS A 290 -1.63 12.54 28.64
CA LYS A 290 -1.59 11.52 29.69
C LYS A 290 -0.95 10.24 29.14
N ILE A 291 0.15 9.80 29.72
CA ILE A 291 0.86 8.58 29.30
C ILE A 291 0.43 7.41 30.16
N GLY A 292 0.03 6.30 29.55
CA GLY A 292 -0.34 5.08 30.26
C GLY A 292 0.56 3.90 29.89
N SER A 293 0.76 2.99 30.83
CA SER A 293 1.55 1.76 30.63
C SER A 293 0.80 0.53 31.11
N ILE A 294 0.89 -0.55 30.35
CA ILE A 294 0.37 -1.87 30.73
C ILE A 294 1.35 -2.95 30.31
N GLY A 295 1.46 -4.00 31.10
CA GLY A 295 2.35 -5.11 30.84
C GLY A 295 1.92 -6.38 31.54
N ALA A 296 2.75 -7.40 31.38
CA ALA A 296 2.63 -8.64 32.11
C ALA A 296 4.01 -9.13 32.54
N TRP A 297 4.04 -10.02 33.52
CA TRP A 297 5.27 -10.67 33.96
C TRP A 297 5.10 -12.18 34.12
N GLU A 298 6.16 -12.93 33.88
CA GLU A 298 6.20 -14.38 34.02
C GLU A 298 7.55 -14.81 34.61
N GLU A 299 7.57 -15.94 35.33
CA GLU A 299 8.82 -16.62 35.69
C GLU A 299 9.05 -17.78 34.72
N LEU A 300 10.11 -17.68 33.92
CA LEU A 300 10.45 -18.67 32.89
C LEU A 300 11.48 -19.66 33.41
N GLN A 301 11.19 -20.95 33.32
CA GLN A 301 12.15 -22.02 33.59
C GLN A 301 13.26 -22.08 32.54
N PRO A 302 14.41 -22.71 32.81
CA PRO A 302 15.49 -22.86 31.83
C PRO A 302 15.00 -23.46 30.50
N GLY A 303 15.28 -22.78 29.39
CA GLY A 303 14.85 -23.19 28.05
C GLY A 303 13.37 -22.93 27.72
N GLU A 304 12.58 -22.48 28.70
CA GLU A 304 11.17 -22.14 28.51
C GLU A 304 11.00 -20.90 27.62
N GLU A 305 9.94 -20.93 26.82
CA GLU A 305 9.56 -19.84 25.93
C GLU A 305 8.12 -19.40 26.25
N ARG A 306 7.90 -18.08 26.23
CA ARG A 306 6.59 -17.45 26.41
C ARG A 306 6.42 -16.27 25.47
N THR A 307 5.17 -16.02 25.09
CA THR A 307 4.79 -14.90 24.25
C THR A 307 4.01 -13.89 25.07
N PHE A 308 4.50 -12.66 25.10
CA PHE A 308 3.79 -11.50 25.63
C PHE A 308 3.10 -10.79 24.47
N GLU A 309 1.78 -10.79 24.46
CA GLU A 309 0.98 -10.19 23.40
C GLU A 309 0.36 -8.86 23.83
N PHE A 310 0.42 -7.90 22.91
CA PHE A 310 -0.24 -6.61 23.00
C PHE A 310 -1.08 -6.38 21.75
N VAL A 311 -2.26 -5.81 21.94
CA VAL A 311 -3.12 -5.37 20.84
C VAL A 311 -3.36 -3.88 21.01
N ILE A 312 -3.01 -3.11 19.98
CA ILE A 312 -3.31 -1.68 19.89
C ILE A 312 -4.49 -1.53 18.93
N THR A 313 -5.53 -0.83 19.36
CA THR A 313 -6.71 -0.53 18.54
C THR A 313 -7.01 0.96 18.55
N TRP A 314 -7.66 1.45 17.49
CA TRP A 314 -8.06 2.86 17.40
C TRP A 314 -9.41 3.04 16.73
N TYR A 315 -10.04 4.18 17.02
CA TYR A 315 -11.31 4.57 16.46
C TYR A 315 -11.37 6.09 16.32
N PHE A 316 -10.99 6.60 15.15
CA PHE A 316 -11.13 8.00 14.76
C PHE A 316 -12.17 8.12 13.63
N PRO A 317 -13.47 8.19 13.92
CA PRO A 317 -14.49 7.98 12.90
C PRO A 317 -14.55 9.09 11.85
N ASN A 318 -14.09 10.30 12.17
CA ASN A 318 -14.34 11.51 11.41
C ASN A 318 -13.20 11.88 10.46
N ARG A 319 -13.56 12.32 9.26
CA ARG A 319 -12.70 12.71 8.14
C ARG A 319 -13.17 14.05 7.58
N VAL A 320 -12.24 14.84 7.07
CA VAL A 320 -12.56 16.04 6.28
C VAL A 320 -13.30 15.64 5.00
N LYS A 321 -14.45 16.26 4.76
CA LYS A 321 -15.26 16.05 3.54
C LYS A 321 -14.70 16.88 2.37
N ALA A 322 -13.46 16.59 1.98
CA ALA A 322 -12.80 17.21 0.84
C ALA A 322 -11.55 16.44 0.46
N TRP A 323 -11.14 16.61 -0.79
CA TRP A 323 -9.77 16.31 -1.19
C TRP A 323 -8.87 17.51 -0.92
N ILE A 324 -7.77 17.31 -0.18
CA ILE A 324 -6.84 18.38 0.20
C ILE A 324 -5.50 18.11 -0.48
N GLU A 325 -5.10 19.00 -1.39
CA GLU A 325 -3.86 18.87 -2.17
C GLU A 325 -3.07 20.19 -2.29
N PHE A 326 -3.76 21.33 -2.48
CA PHE A 326 -3.11 22.61 -2.69
C PHE A 326 -3.20 23.53 -1.48
N ASP A 327 -2.40 24.60 -1.48
CA ASP A 327 -2.40 25.61 -0.42
C ASP A 327 -3.80 26.20 -0.21
N GLU A 328 -4.54 26.47 -1.28
CA GLU A 328 -5.91 26.99 -1.18
C GLU A 328 -6.85 26.02 -0.44
N ASP A 329 -6.75 24.71 -0.73
CA ASP A 329 -7.55 23.70 -0.03
C ASP A 329 -7.16 23.64 1.44
N TYR A 330 -5.86 23.65 1.72
CA TYR A 330 -5.36 23.61 3.09
C TYR A 330 -5.78 24.84 3.90
N GLU A 331 -5.77 26.03 3.30
CA GLU A 331 -6.26 27.26 3.93
C GLU A 331 -7.77 27.21 4.21
N LYS A 332 -8.58 26.69 3.27
CA LYS A 332 -10.03 26.47 3.48
C LYS A 332 -10.29 25.49 4.63
N PHE A 333 -9.48 24.43 4.70
CA PHE A 333 -9.51 23.50 5.82
C PHE A 333 -9.20 24.19 7.15
N GLN A 334 -8.15 25.02 7.21
CA GLN A 334 -7.80 25.77 8.42
C GLN A 334 -8.88 26.77 8.86
N ARG A 335 -9.63 27.33 7.92
CA ARG A 335 -10.77 28.22 8.20
C ARG A 335 -12.06 27.46 8.57
N GLY A 336 -12.04 26.13 8.55
CA GLY A 336 -13.18 25.29 8.90
C GLY A 336 -14.29 25.31 7.83
N GLU A 337 -13.94 25.54 6.57
CA GLU A 337 -14.90 25.67 5.47
C GLU A 337 -15.39 24.31 4.93
N TYR A 338 -14.69 23.22 5.25
CA TYR A 338 -15.12 21.88 4.86
C TYR A 338 -15.96 21.21 5.94
N GLY A 339 -16.92 20.40 5.50
CA GLY A 339 -17.69 19.53 6.39
C GLY A 339 -16.89 18.30 6.85
N THR A 340 -17.59 17.43 7.57
CA THR A 340 -17.07 16.15 8.07
C THR A 340 -17.87 14.99 7.46
N VAL A 341 -17.20 13.89 7.16
CA VAL A 341 -17.80 12.58 6.85
C VAL A 341 -17.17 11.51 7.72
N ARG A 342 -17.75 10.30 7.75
CA ARG A 342 -17.24 9.19 8.55
C ARG A 342 -16.56 8.11 7.71
N ASN A 343 -15.64 7.38 8.34
CA ASN A 343 -15.05 6.16 7.79
C ASN A 343 -16.05 4.99 7.82
N TYR A 344 -15.91 4.06 6.88
CA TYR A 344 -16.70 2.83 6.83
C TYR A 344 -16.65 2.00 8.12
N TYR A 345 -15.46 1.83 8.72
CA TYR A 345 -15.32 1.00 9.92
C TYR A 345 -16.12 1.57 11.11
N ALA A 346 -16.52 2.85 11.06
CA ALA A 346 -17.38 3.48 12.05
C ALA A 346 -18.84 2.96 12.02
N THR A 347 -19.21 2.21 10.97
CA THR A 347 -20.47 1.44 10.88
C THR A 347 -20.35 0.04 11.48
N LYS A 348 -19.13 -0.45 11.66
CA LYS A 348 -18.82 -1.79 12.17
C LYS A 348 -18.50 -1.80 13.67
N PHE A 349 -17.92 -0.71 14.15
CA PHE A 349 -17.47 -0.57 15.53
C PHE A 349 -17.96 0.73 16.14
N THR A 350 -18.13 0.73 17.46
CA THR A 350 -18.55 1.92 18.22
C THR A 350 -17.38 2.69 18.84
N ASP A 351 -16.31 1.98 19.22
CA ASP A 351 -15.07 2.55 19.77
C ASP A 351 -13.90 1.56 19.62
N ALA A 352 -12.69 1.96 20.03
CA ALA A 352 -11.48 1.15 19.97
C ALA A 352 -11.54 -0.09 20.91
N TRP A 353 -12.35 -0.04 21.98
CA TRP A 353 -12.54 -1.18 22.88
C TRP A 353 -13.41 -2.26 22.22
N ASP A 354 -14.42 -1.86 21.46
CA ASP A 354 -15.26 -2.72 20.63
C ASP A 354 -14.47 -3.41 19.52
N VAL A 355 -13.57 -2.66 18.85
CA VAL A 355 -12.57 -3.25 17.93
C VAL A 355 -11.74 -4.32 18.64
N ALA A 356 -11.25 -4.03 19.84
CA ALA A 356 -10.41 -4.96 20.59
C ALA A 356 -11.16 -6.25 20.93
N LYS A 357 -12.41 -6.16 21.39
CA LYS A 357 -13.27 -7.34 21.63
C LYS A 357 -13.40 -8.18 20.38
N TYR A 358 -13.71 -7.57 19.23
CA TYR A 358 -13.80 -8.29 17.97
C TYR A 358 -12.50 -9.02 17.61
N VAL A 359 -11.35 -8.32 17.73
CA VAL A 359 -10.04 -8.90 17.45
C VAL A 359 -9.75 -10.09 18.35
N TYR A 360 -9.95 -9.99 19.67
CA TYR A 360 -9.69 -11.08 20.61
C TYR A 360 -10.65 -12.27 20.41
N HIS A 361 -11.94 -12.02 20.20
CA HIS A 361 -12.94 -13.08 19.99
C HIS A 361 -12.76 -13.83 18.66
N ASN A 362 -12.13 -13.21 17.65
CA ASN A 362 -11.89 -13.82 16.33
C ASN A 362 -10.41 -14.13 16.07
N LYS A 363 -9.55 -13.96 17.06
CA LYS A 363 -8.08 -13.92 16.92
C LYS A 363 -7.50 -15.12 16.19
N GLU A 364 -7.90 -16.33 16.58
CA GLU A 364 -7.38 -17.57 15.99
C GLU A 364 -7.66 -17.64 14.49
N ARG A 365 -8.88 -17.29 14.08
CA ARG A 365 -9.28 -17.26 12.66
C ARG A 365 -8.54 -16.17 11.90
N LEU A 366 -8.55 -14.93 12.43
CA LEU A 366 -7.89 -13.78 11.81
C LEU A 366 -6.39 -14.03 11.57
N GLU A 367 -5.73 -14.62 12.55
CA GLU A 367 -4.33 -15.00 12.45
C GLU A 367 -4.10 -16.16 11.49
N SER A 368 -4.87 -17.24 11.63
CA SER A 368 -4.72 -18.45 10.79
C SER A 368 -4.84 -18.11 9.31
N ASP A 369 -5.86 -17.35 8.94
CA ASP A 369 -6.08 -16.97 7.54
C ASP A 369 -5.01 -16.00 7.03
N SER A 370 -4.54 -15.07 7.86
CA SER A 370 -3.41 -14.18 7.51
C SER A 370 -2.10 -14.95 7.33
N ARG A 371 -1.85 -15.97 8.16
CA ARG A 371 -0.66 -16.83 8.06
C ARG A 371 -0.70 -17.73 6.83
N LYS A 372 -1.86 -18.27 6.47
CA LYS A 372 -2.02 -19.04 5.21
C LYS A 372 -1.64 -18.20 4.00
N PHE A 373 -2.04 -16.92 3.98
CA PHE A 373 -1.66 -16.01 2.91
C PHE A 373 -0.13 -15.77 2.87
N ALA A 374 0.49 -15.46 4.01
CA ALA A 374 1.94 -15.28 4.08
C ALA A 374 2.71 -16.55 3.67
N ASP A 375 2.27 -17.74 4.14
CA ASP A 375 2.88 -19.03 3.79
C ASP A 375 2.78 -19.31 2.29
N ALA A 376 1.62 -19.08 1.69
CA ALA A 376 1.42 -19.23 0.24
C ALA A 376 2.33 -18.30 -0.58
N MET A 377 2.49 -17.05 -0.15
CA MET A 377 3.31 -16.05 -0.85
C MET A 377 4.81 -16.29 -0.70
N PHE A 378 5.31 -16.64 0.48
CA PHE A 378 6.75 -16.67 0.76
C PHE A 378 7.36 -18.08 0.82
N HIS A 379 6.62 -19.07 1.30
CA HIS A 379 7.17 -20.41 1.62
C HIS A 379 6.73 -21.50 0.64
N LYS A 380 5.60 -21.30 -0.05
CA LYS A 380 5.06 -22.25 -1.06
C LYS A 380 5.31 -21.82 -2.50
N THR A 381 5.97 -20.68 -2.72
CA THR A 381 6.29 -20.21 -4.06
C THR A 381 7.67 -20.66 -4.52
N THR A 382 7.83 -20.91 -5.83
CA THR A 382 9.11 -21.07 -6.51
C THR A 382 9.57 -19.82 -7.24
N LEU A 383 8.79 -18.74 -7.19
CA LEU A 383 9.13 -17.46 -7.81
C LEU A 383 10.31 -16.77 -7.09
N PRO A 384 11.05 -15.88 -7.78
CA PRO A 384 12.14 -15.13 -7.16
C PRO A 384 11.64 -14.28 -5.98
N TYR A 385 12.43 -14.18 -4.91
CA TYR A 385 11.98 -13.50 -3.68
C TYR A 385 11.68 -12.02 -3.91
N TYR A 386 12.47 -11.34 -4.76
CA TYR A 386 12.23 -9.93 -5.08
C TYR A 386 10.92 -9.70 -5.86
N VAL A 387 10.39 -10.73 -6.56
CA VAL A 387 9.05 -10.64 -7.18
C VAL A 387 7.99 -10.65 -6.08
N ILE A 388 8.08 -11.58 -5.13
CA ILE A 388 7.15 -11.65 -3.98
C ILE A 388 7.21 -10.39 -3.12
N ASP A 389 8.42 -9.86 -2.90
CA ASP A 389 8.66 -8.59 -2.22
C ASP A 389 8.01 -7.42 -2.99
N ALA A 390 8.12 -7.37 -4.32
CA ALA A 390 7.44 -6.36 -5.15
C ALA A 390 5.90 -6.42 -5.03
N LEU A 391 5.35 -7.63 -5.07
CA LEU A 391 3.90 -7.85 -4.97
C LEU A 391 3.39 -7.40 -3.59
N THR A 392 3.98 -7.94 -2.54
CA THR A 392 3.50 -7.76 -1.17
C THR A 392 3.80 -6.37 -0.62
N ALA A 393 4.93 -5.76 -1.00
CA ALA A 393 5.26 -4.43 -0.53
C ALA A 393 4.38 -3.33 -1.13
N ASN A 394 3.75 -3.57 -2.29
CA ASN A 394 2.81 -2.62 -2.91
C ASN A 394 1.36 -2.83 -2.44
N ILE A 395 1.05 -3.91 -1.71
CA ILE A 395 -0.23 -4.06 -1.00
C ILE A 395 -0.40 -2.95 0.07
N THR A 396 0.71 -2.50 0.66
CA THR A 396 0.69 -1.45 1.71
C THR A 396 0.07 -0.14 1.23
N ASN A 397 0.10 0.14 -0.08
CA ASN A 397 -0.54 1.32 -0.65
C ASN A 397 -2.04 1.36 -0.30
N LEU A 398 -2.72 0.21 -0.38
CA LEU A 398 -4.13 0.05 0.00
C LEU A 398 -4.40 0.30 1.49
N ARG A 399 -3.39 0.11 2.34
CA ARG A 399 -3.48 0.27 3.81
C ARG A 399 -2.89 1.58 4.32
N SER A 400 -2.35 2.39 3.42
CA SER A 400 -1.87 3.75 3.70
C SER A 400 -3.03 4.75 3.70
N ASN A 401 -2.78 6.01 4.04
CA ASN A 401 -3.77 7.09 3.89
C ASN A 401 -4.05 7.47 2.42
N LEU A 402 -3.41 6.80 1.46
CA LEU A 402 -3.77 6.86 0.04
C LEU A 402 -5.24 6.49 -0.17
N CYS A 403 -5.68 5.39 0.46
CA CYS A 403 -6.97 4.77 0.23
C CYS A 403 -7.85 4.83 1.47
N PHE A 404 -9.14 5.02 1.27
CA PHE A 404 -10.12 5.00 2.34
C PHE A 404 -11.50 4.53 1.87
N ARG A 405 -12.35 4.21 2.84
CA ARG A 405 -13.76 3.89 2.62
C ARG A 405 -14.63 4.88 3.36
N LEU A 406 -15.60 5.47 2.67
CA LEU A 406 -16.61 6.34 3.26
C LEU A 406 -17.66 5.52 4.01
N GLU A 407 -18.45 6.18 4.85
CA GLU A 407 -19.48 5.56 5.69
C GLU A 407 -20.45 4.67 4.89
N ASP A 408 -20.78 5.04 3.66
CA ASP A 408 -21.64 4.28 2.75
C ASP A 408 -20.96 3.07 2.09
N GLY A 409 -19.67 2.87 2.36
CA GLY A 409 -18.85 1.81 1.78
C GLY A 409 -18.08 2.21 0.52
N THR A 410 -18.30 3.41 -0.03
CA THR A 410 -17.59 3.92 -1.22
C THR A 410 -16.08 3.89 -0.99
N PHE A 411 -15.37 3.14 -1.83
CA PHE A 411 -13.92 3.11 -1.86
C PHE A 411 -13.39 4.26 -2.71
N ALA A 412 -12.44 5.01 -2.17
CA ALA A 412 -11.81 6.13 -2.86
C ALA A 412 -10.34 6.26 -2.43
N GLY A 413 -9.55 6.97 -3.23
CA GLY A 413 -8.19 7.29 -2.84
C GLY A 413 -7.57 8.40 -3.68
N PHE A 414 -6.42 8.89 -3.22
CA PHE A 414 -5.57 9.80 -3.98
C PHE A 414 -4.75 9.03 -5.03
N GLU A 415 -3.97 9.74 -5.84
CA GLU A 415 -2.89 9.12 -6.63
C GLU A 415 -1.70 8.75 -5.74
N GLY A 416 -1.34 9.65 -4.83
CA GLY A 416 -0.25 9.51 -3.87
C GLY A 416 -0.49 10.35 -2.63
N ILE A 417 0.44 10.32 -1.68
CA ILE A 417 0.39 11.19 -0.51
C ILE A 417 1.71 11.92 -0.29
N ARG A 418 1.65 13.21 0.04
CA ARG A 418 2.81 13.96 0.55
C ARG A 418 3.00 13.64 2.02
N ASP A 419 4.01 14.26 2.64
CA ASP A 419 4.26 14.08 4.07
C ASP A 419 3.06 14.45 4.94
N TYR A 420 2.25 15.44 4.53
CA TYR A 420 1.20 16.00 5.38
C TYR A 420 -0.14 16.27 4.68
N ILE A 421 -0.30 15.90 3.40
CA ILE A 421 -1.54 16.06 2.61
C ILE A 421 -1.59 15.01 1.49
N GLY A 422 -2.73 14.90 0.81
CA GLY A 422 -2.83 14.07 -0.38
C GLY A 422 -2.06 14.66 -1.58
N CYS A 423 -1.90 13.86 -2.63
CA CYS A 423 -1.33 14.27 -3.91
C CYS A 423 -2.12 13.61 -5.04
N GLY A 424 -2.58 14.40 -6.00
CA GLY A 424 -3.57 13.95 -6.98
C GLY A 424 -4.93 13.71 -6.34
N TYR A 425 -5.70 14.78 -6.12
CA TYR A 425 -7.02 14.70 -5.53
C TYR A 425 -8.04 13.89 -6.35
N GLY A 426 -8.87 13.11 -5.66
CA GLY A 426 -9.81 12.20 -6.30
C GLY A 426 -9.16 10.91 -6.77
N SER A 427 -9.96 9.85 -6.89
CA SER A 427 -9.53 8.64 -7.60
C SER A 427 -9.41 8.99 -9.08
N VAL A 428 -8.19 9.18 -9.57
CA VAL A 428 -7.90 9.64 -10.93
C VAL A 428 -7.88 8.45 -11.90
N PRO A 429 -8.87 8.30 -12.81
CA PRO A 429 -9.03 7.07 -13.56
C PRO A 429 -7.78 6.62 -14.33
N HIS A 430 -7.04 7.56 -14.93
CA HIS A 430 -5.85 7.23 -15.72
C HIS A 430 -4.69 6.67 -14.90
N VAL A 431 -4.48 7.10 -13.65
CA VAL A 431 -3.43 6.52 -12.78
C VAL A 431 -3.92 5.18 -12.21
N TRP A 432 -5.22 5.10 -11.91
CA TRP A 432 -5.83 3.89 -11.40
C TRP A 432 -6.00 2.78 -12.46
N ASN A 433 -5.72 3.05 -13.74
CA ASN A 433 -5.55 2.01 -14.77
C ASN A 433 -4.46 0.99 -14.39
N TYR A 434 -3.43 1.44 -13.69
CA TYR A 434 -2.31 0.60 -13.30
C TYR A 434 -2.60 -0.22 -12.03
N ALA A 435 -3.61 0.17 -11.23
CA ALA A 435 -3.86 -0.41 -9.92
C ALA A 435 -4.51 -1.81 -10.00
N GLN A 436 -3.70 -2.85 -10.24
CA GLN A 436 -4.21 -4.23 -10.33
C GLN A 436 -4.35 -4.92 -8.97
N THR A 437 -3.52 -4.54 -7.98
CA THR A 437 -3.52 -5.19 -6.65
C THR A 437 -4.90 -5.22 -5.99
N VAL A 438 -5.61 -4.09 -5.95
CA VAL A 438 -6.94 -4.01 -5.31
C VAL A 438 -7.99 -4.82 -6.08
N ALA A 439 -7.92 -4.84 -7.42
CA ALA A 439 -8.88 -5.53 -8.27
C ALA A 439 -8.93 -7.04 -8.08
N PHE A 440 -7.77 -7.64 -7.83
CA PHE A 440 -7.67 -9.09 -7.62
C PHE A 440 -7.82 -9.46 -6.14
N LEU A 441 -7.30 -8.65 -5.21
CA LEU A 441 -7.37 -8.96 -3.77
C LEU A 441 -8.74 -8.63 -3.15
N PHE A 442 -9.39 -7.54 -3.60
CA PHE A 442 -10.64 -7.02 -3.04
C PHE A 442 -11.55 -6.43 -4.15
N PRO A 443 -12.07 -7.29 -5.06
CA PRO A 443 -12.86 -6.84 -6.21
C PRO A 443 -14.14 -6.08 -5.83
N ASP A 444 -14.68 -6.29 -4.62
CA ASP A 444 -15.81 -5.54 -4.09
C ASP A 444 -15.51 -4.04 -3.90
N LEU A 445 -14.27 -3.69 -3.53
CA LEU A 445 -13.84 -2.29 -3.43
C LEU A 445 -13.83 -1.61 -4.81
N GLU A 446 -13.27 -2.28 -5.80
CA GLU A 446 -13.21 -1.77 -7.18
C GLU A 446 -14.60 -1.62 -7.81
N LYS A 447 -15.53 -2.54 -7.52
CA LYS A 447 -16.95 -2.38 -7.89
C LYS A 447 -17.51 -1.02 -7.44
N THR A 448 -17.21 -0.60 -6.22
CA THR A 448 -17.70 0.69 -5.72
C THR A 448 -17.03 1.87 -6.43
N MET A 449 -15.75 1.77 -6.78
CA MET A 449 -15.05 2.80 -7.55
C MET A 449 -15.64 2.94 -8.96
N ARG A 450 -15.89 1.83 -9.66
CA ARG A 450 -16.57 1.81 -10.97
C ARG A 450 -17.96 2.44 -10.92
N ASN A 451 -18.74 2.14 -9.87
CA ASN A 451 -20.05 2.77 -9.68
C ASN A 451 -19.94 4.29 -9.59
N VAL A 452 -18.94 4.84 -8.91
CA VAL A 452 -18.76 6.29 -8.85
C VAL A 452 -18.34 6.86 -10.19
N GLU A 453 -17.32 6.28 -10.84
CA GLU A 453 -16.83 6.72 -12.16
C GLU A 453 -17.99 6.82 -13.17
N PHE A 454 -18.78 5.76 -13.33
CA PHE A 454 -19.82 5.73 -14.37
C PHE A 454 -21.16 6.33 -13.95
N LEU A 455 -21.61 6.13 -12.71
CA LEU A 455 -22.95 6.55 -12.29
C LEU A 455 -22.99 7.97 -11.73
N ARG A 456 -21.84 8.55 -11.36
CA ARG A 456 -21.74 9.90 -10.76
C ARG A 456 -20.81 10.83 -11.52
N GLU A 457 -19.69 10.33 -12.04
CA GLU A 457 -18.67 11.15 -12.71
C GLU A 457 -18.79 11.18 -14.24
N THR A 458 -19.59 10.30 -14.86
CA THR A 458 -19.93 10.35 -16.28
C THR A 458 -21.23 11.11 -16.52
N ASP A 459 -21.15 12.22 -17.24
CA ASP A 459 -22.32 13.07 -17.53
C ASP A 459 -23.25 12.46 -18.60
N GLU A 460 -24.29 13.20 -19.00
CA GLU A 460 -25.26 12.72 -20.00
C GLU A 460 -24.72 12.71 -21.43
N THR A 461 -23.57 13.35 -21.68
CA THR A 461 -22.89 13.33 -22.98
C THR A 461 -21.90 12.17 -23.12
N GLY A 462 -21.68 11.41 -22.04
CA GLY A 462 -20.70 10.34 -21.97
C GLY A 462 -19.31 10.78 -21.49
N CYS A 463 -19.09 12.07 -21.30
CA CYS A 463 -17.82 12.59 -20.80
C CYS A 463 -17.63 12.19 -19.33
N MET A 464 -16.55 11.48 -19.01
CA MET A 464 -16.13 11.12 -17.67
C MET A 464 -15.23 12.19 -17.06
N SER A 465 -15.51 12.58 -15.81
CA SER A 465 -14.61 13.47 -15.07
C SER A 465 -13.28 12.77 -14.81
N THR A 466 -12.17 13.50 -14.99
CA THR A 466 -10.83 12.96 -14.67
C THR A 466 -10.60 12.76 -13.18
N ARG A 467 -11.49 13.27 -12.33
CA ARG A 467 -11.33 13.21 -10.87
C ARG A 467 -12.68 13.00 -10.19
N MET A 468 -12.65 12.20 -9.13
CA MET A 468 -13.80 11.80 -8.33
C MET A 468 -14.18 12.87 -7.28
N PHE A 469 -14.84 13.95 -7.70
CA PHE A 469 -15.19 15.07 -6.82
C PHE A 469 -16.60 14.93 -6.20
N SER A 470 -17.49 14.20 -6.88
CA SER A 470 -18.88 14.03 -6.46
C SER A 470 -19.02 13.33 -5.11
N VAL A 471 -18.06 12.49 -4.70
CA VAL A 471 -18.09 11.78 -3.40
C VAL A 471 -18.08 12.72 -2.18
N PHE A 472 -17.63 13.95 -2.38
CA PHE A 472 -17.66 15.01 -1.37
C PHE A 472 -18.60 16.16 -1.73
N ASP A 473 -19.53 15.95 -2.68
CA ASP A 473 -20.45 16.96 -3.20
C ASP A 473 -19.73 18.22 -3.73
N GLN A 474 -18.48 18.06 -4.18
CA GLN A 474 -17.70 19.13 -4.79
C GLN A 474 -18.13 19.28 -6.26
N GLU A 475 -17.99 20.49 -6.80
CA GLU A 475 -18.26 20.74 -8.22
C GLU A 475 -17.38 19.84 -9.09
N ARG A 476 -17.94 19.35 -10.20
CA ARG A 476 -17.22 18.52 -11.16
C ARG A 476 -15.91 19.20 -11.55
N TYR A 477 -14.83 18.42 -11.58
CA TYR A 477 -13.53 18.94 -11.94
C TYR A 477 -13.54 19.53 -13.36
N ALA A 478 -13.16 20.81 -13.47
CA ALA A 478 -13.26 21.57 -14.70
C ALA A 478 -12.05 21.33 -15.62
N MET A 479 -12.03 20.18 -16.29
CA MET A 479 -10.99 19.78 -17.24
C MET A 479 -11.58 18.95 -18.38
N VAL A 480 -10.87 18.88 -19.50
CA VAL A 480 -11.17 17.90 -20.56
C VAL A 480 -11.02 16.47 -20.01
N PRO A 481 -11.80 15.49 -20.51
CA PRO A 481 -11.66 14.10 -20.08
C PRO A 481 -10.28 13.56 -20.48
N ALA A 482 -9.72 12.70 -19.62
CA ALA A 482 -8.51 11.95 -19.91
C ALA A 482 -8.91 10.75 -20.76
N CYS A 483 -8.38 10.68 -21.97
CA CYS A 483 -8.69 9.66 -22.97
C CYS A 483 -8.35 8.25 -22.44
N ASP A 484 -7.15 8.09 -21.89
CA ASP A 484 -6.71 6.86 -21.25
C ASP A 484 -7.50 6.54 -19.98
N GLY A 485 -7.92 7.55 -19.22
CA GLY A 485 -8.72 7.39 -18.01
C GLY A 485 -10.13 6.87 -18.28
N GLU A 486 -10.84 7.45 -19.25
CA GLU A 486 -12.20 7.04 -19.61
C GLU A 486 -12.20 5.65 -20.27
N LEU A 487 -11.38 5.46 -21.31
CA LEU A 487 -11.28 4.18 -22.01
C LEU A 487 -10.73 3.07 -21.11
N GLY A 488 -9.75 3.38 -20.27
CA GLY A 488 -9.21 2.44 -19.30
C GLY A 488 -10.24 2.04 -18.23
N SER A 489 -11.15 2.95 -17.86
CA SER A 489 -12.28 2.63 -16.97
C SER A 489 -13.26 1.65 -17.61
N VAL A 490 -13.50 1.75 -18.93
CA VAL A 490 -14.30 0.77 -19.67
C VAL A 490 -13.67 -0.63 -19.61
N VAL A 491 -12.36 -0.73 -19.85
CA VAL A 491 -11.65 -2.02 -19.73
C VAL A 491 -11.71 -2.56 -18.30
N ARG A 492 -11.58 -1.70 -17.30
CA ARG A 492 -11.66 -2.08 -15.89
C ARG A 492 -13.07 -2.54 -15.48
N VAL A 493 -14.15 -2.01 -16.04
CA VAL A 493 -15.52 -2.56 -15.81
C VAL A 493 -15.57 -4.03 -16.22
N TYR A 494 -15.05 -4.39 -17.39
CA TYR A 494 -15.03 -5.78 -17.84
C TYR A 494 -14.14 -6.65 -16.94
N ARG A 495 -12.92 -6.20 -16.58
CA ARG A 495 -12.06 -6.90 -15.62
C ARG A 495 -12.77 -7.15 -14.28
N ASP A 496 -13.39 -6.11 -13.72
CA ASP A 496 -14.04 -6.19 -12.41
C ASP A 496 -15.28 -7.09 -12.48
N PHE A 497 -16.05 -7.03 -13.58
CA PHE A 497 -17.13 -7.97 -13.88
C PHE A 497 -16.61 -9.42 -13.94
N LYS A 498 -15.50 -9.68 -14.62
CA LYS A 498 -14.90 -11.03 -14.73
C LYS A 498 -14.42 -11.55 -13.37
N ASN A 499 -13.90 -10.68 -12.52
CA ASN A 499 -13.55 -11.03 -11.15
C ASN A 499 -14.79 -11.28 -10.27
N LEU A 500 -15.90 -10.58 -10.47
CA LEU A 500 -17.08 -10.70 -9.62
C LEU A 500 -18.09 -11.76 -10.09
N GLY A 501 -18.23 -11.95 -11.40
CA GLY A 501 -19.33 -12.69 -12.02
C GLY A 501 -20.71 -12.01 -11.88
N ASP A 502 -20.74 -10.71 -11.55
CA ASP A 502 -21.97 -9.98 -11.21
C ASP A 502 -22.60 -9.33 -12.43
N VAL A 503 -23.59 -10.01 -13.01
CA VAL A 503 -24.34 -9.53 -14.19
C VAL A 503 -25.18 -8.29 -13.88
N GLU A 504 -25.69 -8.13 -12.67
CA GLU A 504 -26.53 -6.97 -12.33
C GLU A 504 -25.67 -5.71 -12.18
N PHE A 505 -24.45 -5.84 -11.67
CA PHE A 505 -23.44 -4.78 -11.73
C PHE A 505 -23.20 -4.33 -13.18
N LEU A 506 -22.92 -5.29 -14.08
CA LEU A 506 -22.66 -4.98 -15.48
C LEU A 506 -23.86 -4.28 -16.14
N LYS A 507 -25.08 -4.82 -15.99
CA LYS A 507 -26.30 -4.21 -16.53
C LYS A 507 -26.55 -2.79 -16.00
N THR A 508 -26.23 -2.53 -14.73
CA THR A 508 -26.40 -1.21 -14.12
C THR A 508 -25.45 -0.18 -14.75
N ILE A 509 -24.22 -0.57 -15.03
CA ILE A 509 -23.18 0.31 -15.58
C ILE A 509 -23.25 0.41 -17.12
N TRP A 510 -23.71 -0.63 -17.81
CA TRP A 510 -23.67 -0.74 -19.27
C TRP A 510 -24.17 0.50 -20.03
N PRO A 511 -25.32 1.13 -19.69
CA PRO A 511 -25.77 2.33 -20.40
C PRO A 511 -24.77 3.49 -20.33
N LYS A 512 -24.02 3.61 -19.22
CA LYS A 512 -22.99 4.63 -19.04
C LYS A 512 -21.69 4.29 -19.76
N VAL A 513 -21.37 2.99 -19.91
CA VAL A 513 -20.26 2.52 -20.75
C VAL A 513 -20.53 2.84 -22.22
N VAL A 514 -21.75 2.58 -22.70
CA VAL A 514 -22.15 2.93 -24.07
C VAL A 514 -22.00 4.42 -24.32
N LEU A 515 -22.52 5.28 -23.43
CA LEU A 515 -22.37 6.74 -23.55
C LEU A 515 -20.89 7.17 -23.58
N ALA A 516 -20.04 6.58 -22.73
CA ALA A 516 -18.60 6.88 -22.75
C ALA A 516 -17.93 6.47 -24.07
N MET A 517 -18.29 5.31 -24.63
CA MET A 517 -17.76 4.88 -25.94
C MET A 517 -18.28 5.75 -27.09
N GLU A 518 -19.54 6.18 -27.07
CA GLU A 518 -20.09 7.14 -28.03
C GLU A 518 -19.37 8.49 -27.96
N TYR A 519 -19.07 8.96 -26.74
CA TYR A 519 -18.28 10.15 -26.52
C TYR A 519 -16.86 9.99 -27.11
N ALA A 520 -16.19 8.87 -26.81
CA ALA A 520 -14.86 8.58 -27.30
C ALA A 520 -14.78 8.59 -28.84
N LEU A 521 -15.68 7.88 -29.51
CA LEU A 521 -15.79 7.85 -30.97
C LEU A 521 -16.01 9.25 -31.55
N LYS A 522 -16.84 10.08 -30.91
CA LYS A 522 -17.11 11.44 -31.38
C LYS A 522 -15.97 12.43 -31.13
N GLN A 523 -15.30 12.29 -29.99
CA GLN A 523 -14.34 13.28 -29.49
C GLN A 523 -12.92 13.01 -29.95
N TRP A 524 -12.54 11.74 -30.10
CA TRP A 524 -11.17 11.32 -30.38
C TRP A 524 -10.98 10.66 -31.74
N ASP A 525 -12.02 10.10 -32.38
CA ASP A 525 -11.98 9.63 -33.77
C ASP A 525 -12.70 10.63 -34.69
N LEU A 526 -11.97 11.64 -35.20
CA LEU A 526 -12.59 12.74 -35.93
C LEU A 526 -12.87 12.43 -37.41
N ASP A 527 -12.29 11.36 -37.95
CA ASP A 527 -12.46 10.96 -39.36
C ASP A 527 -13.25 9.65 -39.54
N GLY A 528 -13.58 8.96 -38.44
CA GLY A 528 -14.40 7.74 -38.42
C GLY A 528 -13.65 6.53 -38.95
N ASP A 529 -12.31 6.51 -38.87
CA ASP A 529 -11.48 5.39 -39.31
C ASP A 529 -11.19 4.35 -38.21
N ASP A 530 -11.79 4.53 -37.02
CA ASP A 530 -11.62 3.72 -35.80
C ASP A 530 -10.19 3.79 -35.22
N VAL A 531 -9.47 4.89 -35.48
CA VAL A 531 -8.17 5.23 -34.87
C VAL A 531 -8.22 6.66 -34.33
N LEU A 532 -7.69 6.87 -33.13
CA LEU A 532 -7.86 8.13 -32.42
C LEU A 532 -6.91 9.23 -32.93
N ASP A 533 -7.45 10.25 -33.59
CA ASP A 533 -6.68 11.36 -34.16
C ASP A 533 -6.90 12.73 -33.46
N GLY A 534 -7.88 12.80 -32.57
CA GLY A 534 -8.30 14.01 -31.86
C GLY A 534 -7.33 14.45 -30.75
N GLN A 535 -7.78 15.41 -29.93
CA GLN A 535 -7.04 15.89 -28.76
C GLN A 535 -7.23 14.91 -27.59
N GLN A 536 -6.16 14.25 -27.16
CA GLN A 536 -6.21 13.14 -26.22
C GLN A 536 -5.42 13.51 -24.96
N ASN A 537 -6.10 13.99 -23.91
CA ASN A 537 -5.46 14.20 -22.60
C ASN A 537 -5.11 12.84 -21.97
N THR A 538 -3.94 12.74 -21.35
CA THR A 538 -3.40 11.47 -20.83
C THR A 538 -2.88 11.59 -19.41
N THR A 539 -2.48 10.46 -18.80
CA THR A 539 -1.79 10.40 -17.51
C THR A 539 -0.51 11.23 -17.42
N TYR A 540 0.03 11.69 -18.55
CA TYR A 540 1.17 12.59 -18.58
C TYR A 540 0.76 14.06 -18.41
N ASP A 541 -0.42 14.37 -17.87
CA ASP A 541 -0.94 15.74 -17.66
C ASP A 541 -0.87 16.66 -18.89
N ILE A 542 -0.87 16.06 -20.08
CA ILE A 542 -0.70 16.72 -21.38
C ILE A 542 -1.57 16.02 -22.43
N GLU A 543 -1.76 16.71 -23.56
CA GLU A 543 -2.49 16.18 -24.69
C GLU A 543 -1.59 15.64 -25.79
N PHE A 544 -1.88 14.43 -26.26
CA PHE A 544 -1.40 13.93 -27.55
C PHE A 544 -2.36 14.32 -28.67
N TYR A 545 -1.80 14.46 -29.88
CA TYR A 545 -2.54 14.79 -31.09
C TYR A 545 -2.18 13.84 -32.23
N GLY A 546 -3.19 13.37 -32.95
CA GLY A 546 -3.05 12.34 -33.99
C GLY A 546 -2.94 10.92 -33.40
N PRO A 547 -2.98 9.91 -34.27
CA PRO A 547 -2.83 8.50 -33.86
C PRO A 547 -1.60 8.27 -33.00
N ASN A 548 -1.78 7.61 -31.87
CA ASN A 548 -0.69 7.28 -30.97
C ASN A 548 -0.95 5.97 -30.22
N PRO A 549 0.07 5.10 -30.08
CA PRO A 549 -0.14 3.72 -29.63
C PRO A 549 -0.67 3.57 -28.20
N MET A 550 -0.38 4.54 -27.32
CA MET A 550 -0.82 4.45 -25.93
C MET A 550 -2.35 4.46 -25.82
N THR A 551 -3.00 5.52 -26.30
CA THR A 551 -4.46 5.65 -26.20
C THR A 551 -5.18 4.74 -27.17
N ASP A 552 -4.66 4.57 -28.40
CA ASP A 552 -5.24 3.64 -29.38
C ASP A 552 -5.23 2.19 -28.87
N SER A 553 -4.16 1.73 -28.22
CA SER A 553 -4.17 0.37 -27.65
C SER A 553 -5.24 0.20 -26.56
N ILE A 554 -5.52 1.23 -25.76
CA ILE A 554 -6.58 1.18 -24.73
C ILE A 554 -7.95 1.20 -25.41
N PHE A 555 -8.12 2.01 -26.46
CA PHE A 555 -9.34 2.05 -27.24
C PHE A 555 -9.68 0.69 -27.86
N LEU A 556 -8.70 0.02 -28.47
CA LEU A 556 -8.87 -1.32 -29.02
C LEU A 556 -9.23 -2.35 -27.94
N ALA A 557 -8.59 -2.27 -26.77
CA ALA A 557 -8.96 -3.11 -25.61
C ALA A 557 -10.40 -2.83 -25.16
N ALA A 558 -10.81 -1.56 -25.10
CA ALA A 558 -12.16 -1.15 -24.71
C ALA A 558 -13.21 -1.64 -25.71
N LEU A 559 -12.95 -1.57 -27.02
CA LEU A 559 -13.83 -2.12 -28.06
C LEU A 559 -14.02 -3.63 -27.87
N LYS A 560 -12.95 -4.39 -27.64
CA LYS A 560 -13.03 -5.84 -27.34
C LYS A 560 -13.80 -6.14 -26.06
N CYS A 561 -13.55 -5.39 -24.98
CA CYS A 561 -14.32 -5.50 -23.75
C CYS A 561 -15.81 -5.26 -24.02
N CYS A 562 -16.14 -4.20 -24.76
CA CYS A 562 -17.51 -3.82 -25.05
C CYS A 562 -18.22 -4.81 -25.97
N GLU A 563 -17.53 -5.41 -26.94
CA GLU A 563 -18.05 -6.52 -27.77
C GLU A 563 -18.58 -7.65 -26.87
N GLU A 564 -17.77 -8.12 -25.90
CA GLU A 564 -18.18 -9.19 -24.99
C GLU A 564 -19.22 -8.73 -23.97
N MET A 565 -19.10 -7.53 -23.41
CA MET A 565 -20.10 -6.98 -22.47
C MET A 565 -21.47 -6.83 -23.13
N ALA A 566 -21.52 -6.35 -24.38
CA ALA A 566 -22.74 -6.20 -25.16
C ALA A 566 -23.44 -7.55 -25.38
N GLU A 567 -22.68 -8.59 -25.75
CA GLU A 567 -23.21 -9.96 -25.87
C GLU A 567 -23.84 -10.43 -24.54
N ILE A 568 -23.14 -10.23 -23.43
CA ILE A 568 -23.58 -10.68 -22.09
C ILE A 568 -24.88 -9.98 -21.65
N VAL A 569 -25.04 -8.70 -21.94
CA VAL A 569 -26.26 -7.94 -21.59
C VAL A 569 -27.36 -8.05 -22.65
N GLY A 570 -27.08 -8.69 -23.79
CA GLY A 570 -28.04 -8.91 -24.88
C GLY A 570 -28.24 -7.70 -25.81
N ASP A 571 -27.22 -6.85 -25.95
CA ASP A 571 -27.21 -5.65 -26.79
C ASP A 571 -26.55 -5.92 -28.15
N GLU A 572 -27.29 -6.56 -29.05
CA GLU A 572 -26.79 -7.03 -30.36
C GLU A 572 -26.30 -5.89 -31.27
N GLU A 573 -26.93 -4.71 -31.19
CA GLU A 573 -26.56 -3.55 -32.00
C GLU A 573 -25.14 -3.07 -31.64
N HIS A 574 -24.89 -2.87 -30.34
CA HIS A 574 -23.58 -2.46 -29.87
C HIS A 574 -22.54 -3.58 -29.98
N HIS A 575 -22.94 -4.85 -29.84
CA HIS A 575 -22.04 -5.98 -30.08
C HIS A 575 -21.44 -5.92 -31.49
N GLN A 576 -22.28 -5.81 -32.53
CA GLN A 576 -21.81 -5.73 -33.91
C GLN A 576 -21.00 -4.45 -34.17
N LEU A 577 -21.44 -3.30 -33.63
CA LEU A 577 -20.73 -2.02 -33.76
C LEU A 577 -19.29 -2.12 -33.25
N TYR A 578 -19.11 -2.66 -32.04
CA TYR A 578 -17.78 -2.74 -31.43
C TYR A 578 -16.91 -3.83 -32.06
N ALA A 579 -17.49 -4.94 -32.51
CA ALA A 579 -16.77 -5.97 -33.26
C ALA A 579 -16.20 -5.41 -34.58
N ASP A 580 -17.02 -4.71 -35.36
CA ASP A 580 -16.62 -4.10 -36.63
C ASP A 580 -15.55 -3.01 -36.43
N ALA A 581 -15.76 -2.14 -35.44
CA ALA A 581 -14.82 -1.08 -35.08
C ALA A 581 -13.46 -1.64 -34.64
N TYR A 582 -13.45 -2.71 -33.84
CA TYR A 582 -12.20 -3.35 -33.43
C TYR A 582 -11.45 -3.94 -34.62
N GLU A 583 -12.12 -4.72 -35.48
CA GLU A 583 -11.45 -5.39 -36.60
C GLU A 583 -10.81 -4.37 -37.55
N LYS A 584 -11.55 -3.30 -37.88
CA LYS A 584 -11.06 -2.21 -38.73
C LYS A 584 -9.98 -1.39 -38.03
N GLY A 585 -10.24 -0.93 -36.81
CA GLY A 585 -9.36 -0.07 -36.02
C GLY A 585 -8.02 -0.74 -35.72
N ALA A 586 -8.02 -2.01 -35.30
CA ALA A 586 -6.79 -2.73 -34.96
C ALA A 586 -5.86 -2.89 -36.17
N ALA A 587 -6.42 -3.28 -37.33
CA ALA A 587 -5.65 -3.39 -38.57
C ALA A 587 -5.09 -2.04 -39.03
N ARG A 588 -5.89 -0.97 -38.89
CA ARG A 588 -5.53 0.38 -39.31
C ARG A 588 -4.47 1.00 -38.39
N ALA A 589 -4.67 0.91 -37.08
CA ALA A 589 -3.75 1.37 -36.05
C ALA A 589 -2.37 0.71 -36.22
N ASP A 590 -2.34 -0.62 -36.42
CA ASP A 590 -1.10 -1.35 -36.65
C ASP A 590 -0.38 -0.88 -37.91
N GLN A 591 -1.10 -0.78 -39.03
CA GLN A 591 -0.55 -0.31 -40.30
C GLN A 591 0.02 1.12 -40.22
N LEU A 592 -0.65 2.00 -39.48
CA LEU A 592 -0.28 3.40 -39.36
C LEU A 592 0.93 3.61 -38.46
N MET A 593 0.92 2.97 -37.29
CA MET A 593 1.81 3.34 -36.19
C MET A 593 3.01 2.41 -36.06
N PHE A 594 2.95 1.15 -36.54
CA PHE A 594 4.09 0.24 -36.44
C PHE A 594 5.19 0.62 -37.43
N ASP A 595 6.36 1.03 -36.93
CA ASP A 595 7.47 1.52 -37.76
C ASP A 595 8.39 0.41 -38.31
N GLY A 596 8.00 -0.86 -38.10
CA GLY A 596 8.77 -2.06 -38.39
C GLY A 596 9.59 -2.58 -37.20
N GLU A 597 9.66 -1.86 -36.08
CA GLU A 597 10.30 -2.30 -34.85
C GLU A 597 9.44 -2.01 -33.61
N TYR A 598 8.86 -0.80 -33.51
CA TYR A 598 7.96 -0.39 -32.42
C TYR A 598 6.89 0.59 -32.92
N TYR A 599 5.88 0.89 -32.10
CA TYR A 599 4.81 1.81 -32.47
C TYR A 599 5.18 3.27 -32.18
N ILE A 600 4.84 4.18 -33.11
CA ILE A 600 5.14 5.62 -33.02
C ILE A 600 3.86 6.46 -33.07
N GLN A 601 3.95 7.68 -32.58
CA GLN A 601 2.90 8.68 -32.79
C GLN A 601 2.97 9.24 -34.22
N VAL A 602 1.83 9.28 -34.89
CA VAL A 602 1.68 9.72 -36.28
C VAL A 602 1.03 11.10 -36.32
N GLN A 603 1.87 12.13 -36.50
CA GLN A 603 1.42 13.51 -36.69
C GLN A 603 2.27 14.20 -37.75
N LYS A 604 1.63 14.78 -38.77
CA LYS A 604 2.31 15.37 -39.92
C LYS A 604 3.21 16.54 -39.53
N GLU A 605 2.75 17.38 -38.60
CA GLU A 605 3.48 18.52 -38.06
C GLU A 605 3.70 18.30 -36.55
N ILE A 606 4.63 17.42 -36.19
CA ILE A 606 4.83 17.00 -34.78
C ILE A 606 5.11 18.18 -33.83
N ASP A 607 5.86 19.19 -34.28
CA ASP A 607 6.17 20.39 -33.49
C ASP A 607 5.06 21.46 -33.50
N LYS A 608 3.92 21.22 -34.17
CA LYS A 608 2.74 22.09 -34.08
C LYS A 608 2.20 22.15 -32.65
N TYR A 609 2.30 21.03 -31.93
CA TYR A 609 1.91 20.90 -30.53
C TYR A 609 3.15 20.58 -29.69
N LYS A 610 3.22 21.12 -28.47
CA LYS A 610 4.29 20.79 -27.53
C LYS A 610 4.04 19.41 -26.91
N TYR A 611 5.08 18.83 -26.34
CA TYR A 611 5.01 17.64 -25.47
C TYR A 611 4.60 16.35 -26.18
N GLN A 612 4.81 16.28 -27.48
CA GLN A 612 4.57 15.07 -28.27
C GLN A 612 5.80 14.13 -28.19
N PHE A 613 5.64 12.86 -28.53
CA PHE A 613 6.77 11.91 -28.64
C PHE A 613 7.11 11.55 -30.08
N GLY A 614 6.18 11.67 -31.03
CA GLY A 614 6.42 11.43 -32.45
C GLY A 614 7.10 10.08 -32.71
N LYS A 615 8.28 10.10 -33.33
CA LYS A 615 9.08 8.89 -33.64
C LYS A 615 9.78 8.25 -32.43
N GLY A 616 9.54 8.77 -31.24
CA GLY A 616 10.13 8.25 -30.01
C GLY A 616 9.59 6.86 -29.67
N CYS A 617 10.42 6.07 -29.00
CA CYS A 617 10.01 4.83 -28.36
C CYS A 617 9.45 5.18 -26.98
N LEU A 618 8.12 5.16 -26.86
CA LEU A 618 7.42 5.33 -25.59
C LEU A 618 7.39 3.99 -24.85
N SER A 619 7.74 3.96 -23.57
CA SER A 619 7.73 2.73 -22.77
C SER A 619 6.31 2.18 -22.63
N ASP A 620 5.36 3.08 -22.40
CA ASP A 620 3.94 2.86 -22.14
C ASP A 620 3.10 2.72 -23.43
N GLN A 621 3.76 2.49 -24.58
CA GLN A 621 3.09 2.43 -25.88
C GLN A 621 2.05 1.30 -25.98
N LEU A 622 2.11 0.29 -25.10
CA LEU A 622 1.19 -0.84 -25.05
C LEU A 622 0.43 -0.96 -23.71
N LEU A 623 0.12 0.18 -23.08
CA LEU A 623 -0.70 0.21 -21.86
C LEU A 623 -2.05 -0.51 -22.03
N GLY A 624 -2.70 -0.36 -23.19
CA GLY A 624 -3.94 -1.07 -23.49
C GLY A 624 -3.77 -2.58 -23.60
N GLN A 625 -2.63 -3.06 -24.09
CA GLN A 625 -2.33 -4.50 -24.13
C GLN A 625 -2.12 -5.07 -22.71
N PHE A 626 -1.50 -4.29 -21.81
CA PHE A 626 -1.41 -4.65 -20.40
C PHE A 626 -2.81 -4.78 -19.77
N LEU A 627 -3.69 -3.79 -20.00
CA LEU A 627 -5.07 -3.84 -19.52
C LEU A 627 -5.84 -5.02 -20.11
N ALA A 628 -5.68 -5.31 -21.40
CA ALA A 628 -6.31 -6.45 -22.07
C ALA A 628 -5.87 -7.80 -21.47
N TYR A 629 -4.59 -7.95 -21.12
CA TYR A 629 -4.12 -9.14 -20.40
C TYR A 629 -4.74 -9.24 -19.00
N MET A 630 -4.80 -8.14 -18.25
CA MET A 630 -5.43 -8.14 -16.93
C MET A 630 -6.94 -8.41 -16.97
N ALA A 631 -7.61 -8.01 -18.05
CA ALA A 631 -9.03 -8.27 -18.28
C ALA A 631 -9.32 -9.67 -18.88
N GLY A 632 -8.28 -10.41 -19.29
CA GLY A 632 -8.40 -11.76 -19.83
C GLY A 632 -8.79 -11.84 -21.31
N ILE A 633 -8.58 -10.77 -22.09
CA ILE A 633 -8.95 -10.69 -23.52
C ILE A 633 -7.83 -11.20 -24.44
N GLY A 634 -6.58 -11.20 -23.97
CA GLY A 634 -5.42 -11.65 -24.75
C GLY A 634 -4.85 -10.54 -25.63
N GLU A 635 -4.25 -10.92 -26.77
CA GLU A 635 -3.62 -9.99 -27.70
C GLU A 635 -4.63 -9.14 -28.49
N ILE A 636 -4.44 -7.80 -28.46
CA ILE A 636 -5.29 -6.82 -29.18
C ILE A 636 -4.65 -6.31 -30.49
N LEU A 637 -3.37 -6.63 -30.69
CA LEU A 637 -2.57 -6.28 -31.85
C LEU A 637 -1.76 -7.52 -32.29
N PRO A 638 -1.18 -7.54 -33.50
CA PRO A 638 -0.39 -8.68 -33.98
C PRO A 638 0.72 -9.06 -32.98
N LYS A 639 0.70 -10.32 -32.51
CA LYS A 639 1.61 -10.84 -31.48
C LYS A 639 3.09 -10.58 -31.75
N GLU A 640 3.51 -10.73 -33.00
CA GLU A 640 4.90 -10.49 -33.42
C GLU A 640 5.30 -9.00 -33.30
N HIS A 641 4.36 -8.09 -33.59
CA HIS A 641 4.60 -6.64 -33.46
C HIS A 641 4.61 -6.21 -31.99
N VAL A 642 3.69 -6.74 -31.18
CA VAL A 642 3.69 -6.55 -29.71
C VAL A 642 5.02 -6.98 -29.10
N LYS A 643 5.49 -8.19 -29.44
CA LYS A 643 6.79 -8.68 -28.97
C LYS A 643 7.95 -7.79 -29.43
N SER A 644 8.00 -7.45 -30.72
CA SER A 644 9.03 -6.55 -31.27
C SER A 644 9.05 -5.20 -30.56
N ALA A 645 7.87 -4.62 -30.29
CA ALA A 645 7.74 -3.36 -29.57
C ALA A 645 8.27 -3.46 -28.14
N MET A 646 7.94 -4.54 -27.40
CA MET A 646 8.42 -4.73 -26.03
C MET A 646 9.93 -4.99 -25.95
N GLU A 647 10.48 -5.79 -26.86
CA GLU A 647 11.94 -5.95 -26.99
C GLU A 647 12.63 -4.60 -27.26
N SER A 648 11.98 -3.73 -28.03
CA SER A 648 12.48 -2.39 -28.36
C SER A 648 12.38 -1.41 -27.20
N VAL A 649 11.28 -1.43 -26.45
CA VAL A 649 11.14 -0.66 -25.21
C VAL A 649 12.25 -1.04 -24.24
N PHE A 650 12.46 -2.34 -23.99
CA PHE A 650 13.55 -2.78 -23.12
C PHE A 650 14.92 -2.32 -23.66
N LYS A 651 15.16 -2.47 -24.96
CA LYS A 651 16.42 -2.08 -25.61
C LYS A 651 16.74 -0.60 -25.52
N TYR A 652 15.77 0.28 -25.72
CA TYR A 652 16.01 1.71 -25.87
C TYR A 652 15.75 2.49 -24.58
N ASN A 653 14.75 2.09 -23.79
CA ASN A 653 14.28 2.84 -22.63
C ASN A 653 14.94 2.36 -21.32
N TYR A 654 15.36 1.10 -21.22
CA TYR A 654 16.06 0.62 -20.02
C TYR A 654 17.47 1.22 -19.92
N LYS A 655 17.81 1.81 -18.77
CA LYS A 655 19.11 2.40 -18.44
C LYS A 655 19.78 1.62 -17.32
N THR A 656 21.06 1.37 -17.50
CA THR A 656 21.93 0.70 -16.53
C THR A 656 22.67 1.66 -15.60
N ASP A 657 22.52 2.97 -15.82
CA ASP A 657 22.95 4.02 -14.90
C ASP A 657 22.26 5.34 -15.26
N PHE A 658 22.08 6.19 -14.25
CA PHE A 658 21.53 7.54 -14.37
C PHE A 658 22.60 8.63 -14.20
N TYR A 659 23.85 8.26 -13.89
CA TYR A 659 24.96 9.21 -13.90
C TYR A 659 25.27 9.73 -15.32
N HIS A 660 25.15 8.88 -16.35
CA HIS A 660 25.35 9.25 -17.75
C HIS A 660 24.04 9.43 -18.54
N THR A 661 22.90 9.58 -17.85
CA THR A 661 21.59 9.80 -18.49
C THR A 661 21.17 11.26 -18.31
N ASP A 662 21.23 12.05 -19.39
CA ASP A 662 20.82 13.46 -19.37
C ASP A 662 19.29 13.60 -19.22
N SER A 663 18.82 14.27 -18.16
CA SER A 663 17.41 14.60 -17.95
C SER A 663 17.27 15.90 -17.14
N VAL A 664 16.21 16.66 -17.42
CA VAL A 664 15.80 17.87 -16.66
C VAL A 664 14.50 17.64 -15.88
N HIS A 665 13.98 16.41 -15.90
CA HIS A 665 12.74 16.02 -15.24
C HIS A 665 13.00 15.55 -13.81
N ARG A 666 11.96 15.17 -13.05
CA ARG A 666 12.14 14.62 -11.70
C ARG A 666 12.93 13.31 -11.79
N ALA A 667 13.81 13.08 -10.81
CA ALA A 667 14.67 11.92 -10.79
C ALA A 667 14.19 10.89 -9.75
N TYR A 668 13.65 9.77 -10.23
CA TYR A 668 13.28 8.60 -9.41
C TYR A 668 14.33 7.48 -9.45
N ALA A 669 15.34 7.63 -10.30
CA ALA A 669 16.56 6.82 -10.33
C ALA A 669 17.76 7.76 -10.50
N ILE A 670 18.85 7.51 -9.78
CA ILE A 670 20.05 8.36 -9.74
C ILE A 670 21.34 7.54 -9.73
N ASN A 671 22.45 8.15 -10.15
CA ASN A 671 23.79 7.56 -10.12
C ASN A 671 23.87 6.17 -10.77
N GLU A 672 24.28 5.13 -10.05
CA GLU A 672 24.42 3.75 -10.56
C GLU A 672 23.11 2.96 -10.52
N GLU A 673 21.98 3.59 -10.23
CA GLU A 673 20.69 2.92 -10.23
C GLU A 673 20.26 2.51 -11.64
N HIS A 674 19.46 1.47 -11.73
CA HIS A 674 18.87 1.01 -12.98
C HIS A 674 17.40 1.42 -13.04
N GLY A 675 16.86 1.58 -14.24
CA GLY A 675 15.45 1.95 -14.42
C GLY A 675 15.08 2.19 -15.87
N MET A 676 13.79 2.34 -16.14
CA MET A 676 13.26 2.58 -17.47
C MET A 676 12.76 4.02 -17.63
N VAL A 677 13.30 4.76 -18.60
CA VAL A 677 12.81 6.11 -18.89
C VAL A 677 11.56 6.07 -19.77
N VAL A 678 10.65 7.01 -19.56
CA VAL A 678 9.34 7.05 -20.27
C VAL A 678 9.49 7.10 -21.79
N ALA A 679 10.38 7.91 -22.35
CA ALA A 679 10.52 8.02 -23.80
C ALA A 679 11.97 8.26 -24.26
N THR A 680 12.32 7.63 -25.38
CA THR A 680 13.64 7.80 -26.04
C THR A 680 13.49 8.01 -27.54
N TRP A 681 14.52 8.51 -28.23
CA TRP A 681 14.50 8.74 -29.69
C TRP A 681 15.68 8.06 -30.38
N PRO A 682 15.73 6.71 -30.38
CA PRO A 682 16.88 5.96 -30.87
C PRO A 682 17.14 6.15 -32.37
N LYS A 683 16.08 6.44 -33.15
CA LYS A 683 16.13 6.69 -34.60
C LYS A 683 16.15 8.20 -34.95
N GLY A 684 16.36 9.08 -33.97
CA GLY A 684 16.24 10.53 -34.13
C GLY A 684 14.79 11.00 -34.24
N GLY A 685 14.58 12.27 -34.62
CA GLY A 685 13.23 12.85 -34.73
C GLY A 685 12.61 13.29 -33.40
N ARG A 686 13.45 13.55 -32.39
CA ARG A 686 13.04 14.14 -31.11
C ARG A 686 12.39 15.52 -31.35
N PRO A 687 11.15 15.76 -30.93
CA PRO A 687 10.52 17.08 -31.00
C PRO A 687 11.33 18.13 -30.26
N LYS A 688 11.18 19.40 -30.63
CA LYS A 688 11.90 20.50 -29.97
C LYS A 688 11.57 20.59 -28.47
N PHE A 689 10.30 20.39 -28.14
CA PHE A 689 9.79 20.26 -26.78
C PHE A 689 9.08 18.91 -26.66
N PRO A 690 9.81 17.82 -26.33
CA PRO A 690 9.23 16.50 -26.24
C PRO A 690 8.33 16.38 -25.00
N LEU A 691 7.61 15.26 -24.90
CA LEU A 691 6.87 14.81 -23.71
C LEU A 691 7.54 15.25 -22.39
N SER A 692 6.79 15.94 -21.53
CA SER A 692 7.26 16.58 -20.29
C SER A 692 7.79 15.62 -19.22
N TYR A 693 7.62 14.32 -19.42
CA TYR A 693 8.01 13.27 -18.47
C TYR A 693 9.01 12.28 -19.07
N ALA A 694 9.51 12.54 -20.29
CA ALA A 694 10.27 11.58 -21.10
C ALA A 694 11.48 10.96 -20.39
N GLY A 695 12.14 11.72 -19.50
CA GLY A 695 13.32 11.27 -18.76
C GLY A 695 13.05 10.84 -17.32
N GLU A 696 11.79 10.76 -16.88
CA GLU A 696 11.42 10.20 -15.57
C GLU A 696 11.37 8.67 -15.63
N VAL A 697 11.40 8.04 -14.44
CA VAL A 697 11.23 6.59 -14.26
C VAL A 697 10.04 6.37 -13.36
N TRP A 698 8.99 5.72 -13.85
CA TRP A 698 7.75 5.48 -13.10
C TRP A 698 7.59 3.99 -12.82
N THR A 699 7.51 3.60 -11.55
CA THR A 699 7.51 2.16 -11.19
C THR A 699 6.28 1.43 -11.72
N GLY A 700 5.12 2.09 -11.78
CA GLY A 700 3.92 1.51 -12.37
C GLY A 700 4.05 1.22 -13.86
N VAL A 701 4.71 2.11 -14.63
CA VAL A 701 5.03 1.86 -16.05
C VAL A 701 6.06 0.75 -16.18
N GLU A 702 7.07 0.71 -15.31
CA GLU A 702 8.04 -0.38 -15.31
C GLU A 702 7.41 -1.75 -15.03
N TYR A 703 6.46 -1.85 -14.11
CA TYR A 703 5.70 -3.09 -13.88
C TYR A 703 4.81 -3.44 -15.07
N GLU A 704 4.14 -2.46 -15.69
CA GLU A 704 3.36 -2.65 -16.91
C GLU A 704 4.21 -3.23 -18.05
N VAL A 705 5.36 -2.60 -18.34
CA VAL A 705 6.31 -3.12 -19.32
C VAL A 705 6.83 -4.51 -18.95
N ALA A 706 7.13 -4.76 -17.66
CA ALA A 706 7.58 -6.08 -17.22
C ALA A 706 6.52 -7.17 -17.50
N VAL A 707 5.24 -6.85 -17.27
CA VAL A 707 4.11 -7.75 -17.58
C VAL A 707 4.01 -8.03 -19.07
N ASN A 708 4.04 -6.98 -19.90
CA ASN A 708 3.97 -7.13 -21.36
C ASN A 708 5.17 -7.92 -21.91
N LEU A 709 6.38 -7.71 -21.37
CA LEU A 709 7.58 -8.51 -21.68
C LEU A 709 7.37 -10.00 -21.36
N ILE A 710 6.85 -10.32 -20.17
CA ILE A 710 6.62 -11.70 -19.73
C ILE A 710 5.59 -12.40 -20.63
N TYR A 711 4.44 -11.78 -20.91
CA TYR A 711 3.44 -12.34 -21.83
C TYR A 711 3.97 -12.48 -23.27
N SER A 712 4.93 -11.64 -23.68
CA SER A 712 5.62 -11.73 -24.97
C SER A 712 6.75 -12.78 -25.01
N GLY A 713 6.98 -13.51 -23.91
CA GLY A 713 8.02 -14.53 -23.77
C GLY A 713 9.42 -14.00 -23.41
N CYS A 714 9.54 -12.71 -23.06
CA CYS A 714 10.79 -12.05 -22.65
C CYS A 714 10.93 -12.05 -21.11
N VAL A 715 10.91 -13.25 -20.51
CA VAL A 715 10.83 -13.41 -19.05
C VAL A 715 12.03 -12.83 -18.31
N GLU A 716 13.26 -13.03 -18.82
CA GLU A 716 14.47 -12.52 -18.15
C GLU A 716 14.54 -10.99 -18.18
N GLU A 717 14.05 -10.35 -19.24
CA GLU A 717 13.92 -8.90 -19.37
C GLU A 717 12.87 -8.36 -18.39
N GLY A 718 11.68 -8.96 -18.32
CA GLY A 718 10.65 -8.58 -17.35
C GLY A 718 11.14 -8.69 -15.90
N LEU A 719 11.80 -9.80 -15.56
CA LEU A 719 12.44 -10.00 -14.26
C LEU A 719 13.57 -9.00 -13.98
N THR A 720 14.32 -8.59 -15.00
CA THR A 720 15.36 -7.55 -14.89
C THR A 720 14.76 -6.21 -14.49
N VAL A 721 13.60 -5.84 -15.06
CA VAL A 721 12.89 -4.60 -14.70
C VAL A 721 12.41 -4.66 -13.26
N VAL A 722 11.71 -5.72 -12.87
CA VAL A 722 11.21 -5.89 -11.48
C VAL A 722 12.36 -5.85 -10.47
N LYS A 723 13.46 -6.55 -10.75
CA LYS A 723 14.64 -6.51 -9.88
C LYS A 723 15.24 -5.10 -9.75
N SER A 724 15.27 -4.34 -10.85
CA SER A 724 15.80 -2.97 -10.85
C SER A 724 14.97 -2.03 -9.99
N ILE A 725 13.65 -2.18 -9.98
CA ILE A 725 12.77 -1.47 -9.06
C ILE A 725 13.14 -1.85 -7.62
N ARG A 726 13.18 -3.15 -7.29
CA ARG A 726 13.43 -3.60 -5.90
C ARG A 726 14.83 -3.29 -5.38
N ASP A 727 15.83 -3.11 -6.25
CA ASP A 727 17.19 -2.67 -5.88
C ASP A 727 17.26 -1.14 -5.61
N ARG A 728 16.25 -0.36 -6.03
CA ARG A 728 16.09 1.07 -5.66
C ARG A 728 15.39 1.28 -4.31
N TYR A 729 14.58 0.31 -3.88
CA TYR A 729 13.80 0.32 -2.64
C TYR A 729 14.30 -0.77 -1.68
N ASP A 730 15.54 -0.60 -1.20
CA ASP A 730 16.32 -1.60 -0.46
C ASP A 730 16.31 -1.41 1.07
N GLY A 731 15.62 -0.38 1.59
CA GLY A 731 15.59 -0.04 3.02
C GLY A 731 16.73 0.86 3.49
N TYR A 732 17.71 1.14 2.65
CA TYR A 732 18.81 2.07 2.92
C TYR A 732 18.69 3.35 2.09
N LYS A 733 18.26 3.23 0.83
CA LYS A 733 18.07 4.36 -0.08
C LYS A 733 16.64 4.91 -0.01
N ARG A 734 15.66 4.00 0.01
CA ARG A 734 14.22 4.29 -0.01
C ARG A 734 13.45 3.22 0.74
N ASN A 735 12.25 3.57 1.19
CA ASN A 735 11.35 2.66 1.88
C ASN A 735 10.87 1.52 0.95
N PRO A 736 11.11 0.23 1.27
CA PRO A 736 10.67 -0.92 0.48
C PRO A 736 9.15 -0.99 0.27
N PHE A 737 8.39 -0.39 1.19
CA PHE A 737 6.92 -0.46 1.30
C PHE A 737 6.22 0.82 0.84
N SER A 738 6.95 1.70 0.15
CA SER A 738 6.42 2.95 -0.38
C SER A 738 7.17 3.33 -1.65
N GLU A 739 6.74 2.75 -2.77
CA GLU A 739 7.26 3.18 -4.06
C GLU A 739 6.73 4.56 -4.41
N ILE A 740 7.63 5.47 -4.78
CA ILE A 740 7.36 6.90 -4.93
C ILE A 740 7.18 7.30 -6.40
N GLU A 741 6.26 8.23 -6.63
CA GLU A 741 6.12 9.00 -7.87
C GLU A 741 5.67 10.42 -7.48
N SER A 742 4.38 10.75 -7.60
CA SER A 742 3.81 11.99 -7.04
C SER A 742 3.50 11.80 -5.54
N GLY A 743 4.55 11.59 -4.74
CA GLY A 743 4.46 11.32 -3.30
C GLY A 743 4.71 9.87 -2.91
N HIS A 744 4.46 9.57 -1.64
CA HIS A 744 4.54 8.26 -1.00
C HIS A 744 3.36 7.39 -1.41
N HIS A 745 3.56 6.07 -1.33
CA HIS A 745 2.54 5.04 -1.55
C HIS A 745 1.77 5.24 -2.85
N TYR A 746 2.45 5.54 -3.94
CA TYR A 746 1.79 5.96 -5.17
C TYR A 746 1.00 4.79 -5.81
N CYS A 747 -0.26 5.03 -6.16
CA CYS A 747 -1.21 3.97 -6.53
C CYS A 747 -0.76 3.19 -7.77
N ARG A 748 -0.02 3.82 -8.69
CA ARG A 748 0.50 3.19 -9.92
C ARG A 748 1.39 1.97 -9.65
N ALA A 749 2.09 1.93 -8.52
CA ALA A 749 2.94 0.82 -8.13
C ALA A 749 2.16 -0.48 -7.84
N MET A 750 0.84 -0.39 -7.63
CA MET A 750 -0.05 -1.56 -7.53
C MET A 750 -0.16 -2.36 -8.84
N ALA A 751 0.44 -1.89 -9.94
CA ALA A 751 0.66 -2.66 -11.17
C ALA A 751 1.52 -3.91 -10.95
N SER A 752 2.31 -3.96 -9.88
CA SER A 752 3.16 -5.11 -9.56
C SER A 752 2.38 -6.43 -9.55
N TRP A 753 1.10 -6.43 -9.15
CA TRP A 753 0.24 -7.61 -9.16
C TRP A 753 0.11 -8.29 -10.52
N GLY A 754 0.15 -7.50 -11.61
CA GLY A 754 0.12 -8.05 -12.97
C GLY A 754 1.29 -8.98 -13.25
N VAL A 755 2.45 -8.80 -12.58
CA VAL A 755 3.63 -9.66 -12.74
C VAL A 755 3.31 -11.08 -12.29
N LEU A 756 2.54 -11.24 -11.20
CA LEU A 756 2.12 -12.57 -10.73
C LEU A 756 1.23 -13.25 -11.79
N ASN A 757 0.24 -12.52 -12.30
CA ASN A 757 -0.69 -13.03 -13.32
C ASN A 757 0.05 -13.42 -14.59
N ALA A 758 1.02 -12.62 -15.02
CA ALA A 758 1.86 -12.89 -16.18
C ALA A 758 2.74 -14.13 -16.01
N LEU A 759 3.38 -14.28 -14.85
CA LEU A 759 4.24 -15.43 -14.56
C LEU A 759 3.45 -16.74 -14.46
N LEU A 760 2.22 -16.68 -13.95
CA LEU A 760 1.31 -17.83 -13.89
C LEU A 760 0.59 -18.11 -15.20
N GLY A 761 0.54 -17.13 -16.12
CA GLY A 761 -0.42 -17.13 -17.23
C GLY A 761 -1.84 -17.36 -16.73
N LEU A 762 -2.18 -16.74 -15.58
CA LEU A 762 -3.46 -16.92 -14.91
C LEU A 762 -4.56 -16.22 -15.69
N GLN A 763 -5.64 -16.94 -15.99
CA GLN A 763 -6.89 -16.37 -16.50
C GLN A 763 -8.05 -16.87 -15.64
N SER A 764 -8.96 -15.96 -15.29
CA SER A 764 -10.14 -16.29 -14.49
C SER A 764 -11.37 -15.56 -14.99
N ASP A 765 -12.50 -16.26 -15.03
CA ASP A 765 -13.81 -15.72 -15.40
C ASP A 765 -14.86 -16.28 -14.43
N MET A 766 -15.29 -15.46 -13.47
CA MET A 766 -16.28 -15.88 -12.48
C MET A 766 -17.71 -15.92 -13.02
N TYR A 767 -17.96 -15.31 -14.18
CA TYR A 767 -19.25 -15.40 -14.88
C TYR A 767 -19.38 -16.71 -15.64
N ARG A 768 -18.37 -17.07 -16.45
CA ARG A 768 -18.33 -18.36 -17.19
C ARG A 768 -17.90 -19.53 -16.30
N GLY A 769 -17.40 -19.25 -15.10
CA GLY A 769 -16.94 -20.25 -14.15
C GLY A 769 -15.68 -20.96 -14.62
N THR A 770 -14.69 -20.24 -15.15
CA THR A 770 -13.44 -20.83 -15.65
C THR A 770 -12.19 -20.27 -14.95
N LEU A 771 -11.17 -21.12 -14.84
CA LEU A 771 -9.85 -20.79 -14.31
C LEU A 771 -8.79 -21.56 -15.09
N SER A 772 -7.72 -20.91 -15.54
CA SER A 772 -6.64 -21.57 -16.27
C SER A 772 -5.26 -21.02 -15.87
N PHE A 773 -4.24 -21.84 -16.10
CA PHE A 773 -2.85 -21.52 -15.78
C PHE A 773 -1.92 -21.92 -16.93
N HIS A 774 -1.16 -20.96 -17.41
CA HIS A 774 -0.16 -21.12 -18.47
C HIS A 774 1.20 -20.51 -18.04
N PRO A 775 1.91 -21.15 -17.09
CA PRO A 775 3.15 -20.59 -16.55
C PRO A 775 4.17 -20.15 -17.59
N ALA A 776 4.71 -18.94 -17.41
CA ALA A 776 5.75 -18.39 -18.28
C ALA A 776 7.14 -18.98 -18.00
N ILE A 777 7.33 -19.61 -16.84
CA ILE A 777 8.58 -20.28 -16.45
C ILE A 777 8.39 -21.79 -16.67
N GLU A 778 9.25 -22.38 -17.51
CA GLU A 778 9.23 -23.82 -17.79
C GLU A 778 9.62 -24.67 -16.56
N GLY A 779 9.04 -25.86 -16.45
CA GLY A 779 9.38 -26.85 -15.44
C GLY A 779 8.51 -26.78 -14.18
N GLU A 780 9.12 -27.13 -13.04
CA GLU A 780 8.44 -27.14 -11.74
C GLU A 780 8.12 -25.71 -11.28
N MET A 781 6.86 -25.47 -10.96
CA MET A 781 6.39 -24.20 -10.44
C MET A 781 5.43 -24.42 -9.27
N SER A 782 5.50 -23.55 -8.27
CA SER A 782 4.48 -23.41 -7.25
C SER A 782 4.32 -21.93 -6.94
N SER A 783 3.10 -21.42 -6.74
CA SER A 783 2.88 -20.04 -6.30
C SER A 783 1.46 -19.84 -5.79
N PHE A 784 1.29 -18.79 -4.98
CA PHE A 784 -0.02 -18.24 -4.68
C PHE A 784 -0.79 -17.88 -5.97
N PHE A 785 -2.08 -18.15 -5.99
CA PHE A 785 -3.03 -17.63 -6.99
C PHE A 785 -4.30 -17.11 -6.31
N ILE A 786 -5.03 -16.24 -7.01
CA ILE A 786 -6.33 -15.72 -6.58
C ILE A 786 -7.28 -15.57 -7.76
N CYS A 787 -8.55 -15.87 -7.54
CA CYS A 787 -9.67 -15.42 -8.36
C CYS A 787 -10.75 -14.82 -7.45
N GLY A 788 -11.82 -14.26 -8.00
CA GLY A 788 -12.81 -13.57 -7.17
C GLY A 788 -13.61 -14.43 -6.18
N LYS A 789 -13.52 -15.77 -6.25
CA LYS A 789 -14.21 -16.69 -5.33
C LYS A 789 -13.28 -17.43 -4.35
N ALA A 790 -11.99 -17.54 -4.65
CA ALA A 790 -11.04 -18.29 -3.84
C ALA A 790 -9.59 -17.87 -4.08
N TRP A 791 -8.72 -18.22 -3.14
CA TRP A 791 -7.28 -18.17 -3.32
C TRP A 791 -6.61 -19.40 -2.69
N GLY A 792 -5.40 -19.69 -3.17
CA GLY A 792 -4.71 -20.90 -2.81
C GLY A 792 -3.33 -21.00 -3.43
N ILE A 793 -2.84 -22.23 -3.58
CA ILE A 793 -1.55 -22.54 -4.20
C ILE A 793 -1.80 -23.31 -5.48
N TYR A 794 -1.26 -22.81 -6.59
CA TYR A 794 -1.12 -23.55 -7.83
C TYR A 794 0.27 -24.16 -7.87
N SER A 795 0.38 -25.44 -8.25
CA SER A 795 1.66 -26.08 -8.49
C SER A 795 1.63 -26.98 -9.72
N GLN A 796 2.75 -27.07 -10.42
CA GLN A 796 2.97 -28.02 -11.50
C GLN A 796 4.36 -28.65 -11.37
N LYS A 797 4.46 -29.94 -11.68
CA LYS A 797 5.73 -30.67 -11.74
C LYS A 797 5.64 -31.84 -12.71
N GLU A 798 6.77 -32.23 -13.27
CA GLU A 798 6.84 -33.38 -14.16
C GLU A 798 6.90 -34.69 -13.35
N GLU A 799 5.95 -35.59 -13.58
CA GLU A 799 5.93 -36.93 -13.00
C GLU A 799 5.74 -37.98 -14.10
N ASN A 800 6.65 -38.95 -14.19
CA ASN A 800 6.63 -40.02 -15.20
C ASN A 800 6.53 -39.51 -16.66
N GLY A 801 7.16 -38.37 -16.97
CA GLY A 801 7.13 -37.77 -18.32
C GLY A 801 5.83 -37.01 -18.66
N LYS A 802 4.98 -36.74 -17.67
CA LYS A 802 3.76 -35.92 -17.81
C LYS A 802 3.78 -34.77 -16.82
N MET A 803 3.31 -33.60 -17.24
CA MET A 803 3.12 -32.47 -16.33
C MET A 803 1.87 -32.71 -15.47
N CYS A 804 2.05 -32.83 -14.16
CA CYS A 804 0.98 -32.94 -13.18
C CYS A 804 0.72 -31.56 -12.58
N LYS A 805 -0.52 -31.06 -12.69
CA LYS A 805 -0.98 -29.80 -12.09
C LYS A 805 -1.80 -30.08 -10.83
N HIS A 806 -1.62 -29.27 -9.79
CA HIS A 806 -2.34 -29.39 -8.53
C HIS A 806 -2.73 -28.00 -7.99
N ILE A 807 -3.92 -27.92 -7.42
CA ILE A 807 -4.48 -26.73 -6.80
C ILE A 807 -4.88 -27.08 -5.37
N ASP A 808 -4.35 -26.32 -4.41
CA ASP A 808 -4.70 -26.38 -3.00
C ASP A 808 -5.44 -25.10 -2.59
N ILE A 809 -6.70 -25.22 -2.15
CA ILE A 809 -7.55 -24.08 -1.80
C ILE A 809 -7.39 -23.77 -0.32
N LEU A 810 -6.96 -22.53 -0.03
CA LEU A 810 -6.70 -22.08 1.33
C LEU A 810 -7.82 -21.21 1.90
N TYR A 811 -8.59 -20.56 1.02
CA TYR A 811 -9.73 -19.71 1.36
C TYR A 811 -10.73 -19.63 0.20
N GLY A 812 -12.02 -19.55 0.54
CA GLY A 812 -13.10 -19.55 -0.46
C GLY A 812 -13.38 -20.93 -1.02
N THR A 813 -14.02 -20.99 -2.18
CA THR A 813 -14.35 -22.25 -2.87
C THR A 813 -14.29 -22.12 -4.39
N LEU A 814 -13.97 -23.22 -5.06
CA LEU A 814 -14.00 -23.38 -6.52
C LEU A 814 -15.07 -24.38 -6.97
N ASP A 815 -16.06 -24.74 -6.13
CA ASP A 815 -17.05 -25.79 -6.44
C ASP A 815 -17.79 -25.58 -7.78
N ASP A 816 -18.04 -24.32 -8.15
CA ASP A 816 -18.70 -23.94 -9.42
C ASP A 816 -17.70 -23.45 -10.50
N ILE A 817 -16.40 -23.68 -10.33
CA ILE A 817 -15.34 -23.22 -11.23
C ILE A 817 -14.67 -24.41 -11.93
N HIS A 818 -14.76 -24.44 -13.25
CA HIS A 818 -14.05 -25.37 -14.09
C HIS A 818 -12.60 -24.93 -14.32
N VAL A 819 -11.66 -25.66 -13.71
CA VAL A 819 -10.22 -25.48 -13.97
C VAL A 819 -9.87 -26.14 -15.30
N GLN A 820 -9.49 -25.33 -16.28
CA GLN A 820 -9.09 -25.79 -17.61
C GLN A 820 -7.66 -26.37 -17.57
N GLU A 821 -7.45 -27.43 -18.35
CA GLU A 821 -6.16 -28.15 -18.42
C GLU A 821 -5.03 -27.33 -19.02
#